data_AF-A0A8C1SNG4-F1
#
_entry.id   AF-A0A8C1SNG4-F1
#
_cell.length_a   1.000
_cell.length_b   1.000
_cell.length_c   1.000
_cell.angle_alpha   90.00
_cell.angle_beta   90.00
_cell.angle_gamma   90.00
#
_symmetry.space_group_name_H-M   'P 1'
#
loop_
_entity.id
_entity.type
_entity.pdbx_description
1 polymer ?
#
loop_
_entity_poly.entity_id
_entity_poly.type
_entity_poly.pdbx_seq_one_letter_code
_entity_poly.pdbx_strand_id
1 'polypeptide(L)'
;MRFLHNSSFFNSSTKERESRYSNGHLFTSLSVSATTLCSACNKSITAKEALSCPTCNVTIHNRCRDTLANCAKMKQKQQRLALVRNAATLPNVALRSKNPILKERPSSAIYPSETLRQSFLGSRKGRSTLSLNKSVSTNNIAGSLNDDSPVGLRRILSHSTDSLNFRNRAMSIESLNDEGEMYYASMLEELEKDGKDFEADSWSLAVDTSYLQSQRKDIIKRQDVIYELIQTELNHMRTLRIMEGVFRRGMLEEVLMELGVVHAIFPCLDQLLSIHSNFLSQLLQRRNNSLAPSSTRNFTIQKLGDILVEQFSGKNAEEMRKCYVEFCSRHLKAVKLYKELLARDKRFQQFIRRVSRGSLLRRHGVQECILLVTQRITKYPVLIKRILDNTKGNEEESKSLADSLTLIRELLCSVDQQVQELERAQRLQEIQSRLDPRAETKVKGGGVFGGGELLRRRLIHEGALLWKTAQGSRLKDVHVLLMTDILVFMQEKDQKYIFPCLDKPAVLCLQNLIVRDIANQQRGMFLISHSTPPEMYELHAASKDDRNSWMKLIQQTVSNCPSREDFPLIETEDKALLRRLRADIQQKDREVLELLQERVTLFSDLAEASGGQNVNVPTNSRNIFRADTPYAPQAEKLLNDAIVEGRQRSVQHYREYLVMKDINSFLFISKCSGQTELVSFCYIYSFLHQWRLVFKDTSNKM
;
A
#
# COMPACT_ATOMS: atom_id res chain seq x y z
N MET A 1 -7.38 -8.37 -12.34
CA MET A 1 -6.67 -8.41 -11.05
C MET A 1 -5.22 -8.02 -11.24
N ARG A 2 -4.94 -6.72 -11.35
CA ARG A 2 -3.57 -6.19 -11.24
C ARG A 2 -2.95 -6.57 -9.90
N PHE A 3 -3.73 -6.71 -8.82
CA PHE A 3 -3.21 -7.21 -7.53
C PHE A 3 -2.40 -8.52 -7.59
N LEU A 4 -2.70 -9.44 -8.54
CA LEU A 4 -1.90 -10.66 -8.73
C LEU A 4 -0.62 -10.38 -9.55
N HIS A 5 -0.70 -9.57 -10.61
CA HIS A 5 0.47 -9.19 -11.43
C HIS A 5 1.39 -8.16 -10.76
N ASN A 6 0.87 -7.25 -9.96
CA ASN A 6 1.63 -6.23 -9.25
C ASN A 6 2.48 -6.81 -8.13
N SER A 7 2.28 -8.08 -7.75
CA SER A 7 3.26 -8.81 -6.93
C SER A 7 4.65 -8.88 -7.60
N SER A 8 4.75 -8.79 -8.94
CA SER A 8 6.02 -8.61 -9.64
C SER A 8 6.41 -7.14 -9.84
N PHE A 9 5.44 -6.24 -10.01
CA PHE A 9 5.71 -4.80 -10.21
C PHE A 9 6.16 -4.08 -8.94
N PHE A 10 5.64 -4.45 -7.76
CA PHE A 10 6.13 -3.93 -6.47
C PHE A 10 7.53 -4.45 -6.09
N ASN A 11 8.03 -5.50 -6.77
CA ASN A 11 9.44 -5.91 -6.70
C ASN A 11 10.35 -5.11 -7.64
N SER A 12 9.83 -4.31 -8.57
CA SER A 12 10.66 -3.67 -9.61
C SER A 12 11.44 -2.43 -9.14
N SER A 13 11.34 -2.03 -7.87
CA SER A 13 12.19 -0.97 -7.29
C SER A 13 13.50 -1.48 -6.67
N THR A 14 13.73 -2.80 -6.63
CA THR A 14 15.10 -3.30 -6.68
C THR A 14 15.52 -3.39 -8.14
N LYS A 15 16.45 -2.51 -8.58
CA LYS A 15 17.25 -2.78 -9.78
C LYS A 15 17.77 -4.23 -9.68
N GLU A 16 17.61 -5.01 -10.73
CA GLU A 16 18.28 -6.31 -10.85
C GLU A 16 19.79 -6.09 -10.76
N ARG A 17 20.35 -6.22 -9.55
CA ARG A 17 21.80 -6.31 -9.34
C ARG A 17 22.21 -7.68 -9.85
N GLU A 18 22.77 -7.70 -11.06
CA GLU A 18 23.29 -8.89 -11.75
C GLU A 18 23.89 -9.90 -10.77
N SER A 19 23.21 -11.02 -10.57
CA SER A 19 23.70 -12.10 -9.73
C SER A 19 24.72 -12.92 -10.54
N ARG A 20 26.01 -12.83 -10.20
CA ARG A 20 27.10 -13.35 -11.02
C ARG A 20 27.62 -14.69 -10.49
N TYR A 21 27.45 -15.76 -11.27
CA TYR A 21 27.89 -17.12 -10.91
C TYR A 21 29.35 -17.39 -11.34
N SER A 22 30.24 -17.86 -10.45
CA SER A 22 31.55 -18.45 -10.82
C SER A 22 32.04 -19.40 -9.73
N ASN A 23 32.76 -20.46 -10.10
CA ASN A 23 33.32 -21.48 -9.20
C ASN A 23 32.30 -21.99 -8.14
N GLY A 24 31.05 -22.20 -8.56
CA GLY A 24 29.94 -22.63 -7.70
C GLY A 24 29.44 -21.58 -6.71
N HIS A 25 30.04 -20.39 -6.63
CA HIS A 25 29.54 -19.27 -5.83
C HIS A 25 28.49 -18.48 -6.60
N LEU A 26 27.51 -17.94 -5.88
CA LEU A 26 26.59 -16.92 -6.37
C LEU A 26 27.00 -15.59 -5.73
N PHE A 27 27.62 -14.70 -6.50
CA PHE A 27 28.11 -13.43 -5.97
C PHE A 27 27.07 -12.32 -6.10
N THR A 28 26.93 -11.55 -5.03
CA THR A 28 26.17 -10.29 -4.96
C THR A 28 27.13 -9.14 -4.67
N SER A 29 26.97 -8.02 -5.38
CA SER A 29 27.75 -6.80 -5.13
C SER A 29 27.31 -6.11 -3.84
N LEU A 30 28.27 -5.77 -2.98
CA LEU A 30 28.11 -4.99 -1.76
C LEU A 30 29.16 -3.88 -1.66
N SER A 31 28.89 -2.86 -0.86
CA SER A 31 29.88 -1.89 -0.43
C SER A 31 30.55 -2.36 0.87
N VAL A 32 31.88 -2.25 0.95
CA VAL A 32 32.68 -2.64 2.12
C VAL A 32 33.54 -1.50 2.64
N SER A 33 33.84 -1.51 3.93
CA SER A 33 34.82 -0.60 4.52
C SER A 33 36.24 -0.96 4.09
N ALA A 34 37.11 0.04 3.91
CA ALA A 34 38.47 -0.11 3.35
C ALA A 34 39.43 -1.05 4.14
N THR A 35 39.03 -1.47 5.34
CA THR A 35 39.72 -2.45 6.20
C THR A 35 39.40 -3.91 5.86
N THR A 36 38.46 -4.18 4.96
CA THR A 36 38.03 -5.54 4.60
C THR A 36 39.08 -6.24 3.73
N LEU A 37 39.49 -7.47 4.08
CA LEU A 37 40.44 -8.27 3.28
C LEU A 37 39.73 -9.15 2.24
N CYS A 38 40.30 -9.25 1.04
CA CYS A 38 39.83 -10.15 -0.02
C CYS A 38 40.31 -11.59 0.25
N SER A 39 39.39 -12.54 0.43
CA SER A 39 39.71 -13.94 0.77
C SER A 39 40.45 -14.73 -0.33
N ALA A 40 40.60 -14.16 -1.53
CA ALA A 40 41.30 -14.80 -2.64
C ALA A 40 42.76 -14.31 -2.83
N CYS A 41 43.10 -13.11 -2.35
CA CYS A 41 44.45 -12.54 -2.50
C CYS A 41 45.04 -11.95 -1.22
N ASN A 42 44.31 -11.99 -0.10
CA ASN A 42 44.67 -11.45 1.22
C ASN A 42 45.09 -9.97 1.24
N LYS A 43 44.73 -9.18 0.21
CA LYS A 43 44.91 -7.73 0.15
C LYS A 43 43.62 -7.00 0.53
N SER A 44 43.73 -5.79 1.06
CA SER A 44 42.58 -4.95 1.41
C SER A 44 41.72 -4.57 0.20
N ILE A 45 40.42 -4.42 0.43
CA ILE A 45 39.42 -4.00 -0.55
C ILE A 45 39.21 -2.50 -0.39
N THR A 46 39.94 -1.73 -1.19
CA THR A 46 39.86 -0.26 -1.21
C THR A 46 38.79 0.28 -2.18
N ALA A 47 38.16 -0.59 -2.97
CA ALA A 47 37.10 -0.21 -3.89
C ALA A 47 35.73 -0.10 -3.17
N LYS A 48 34.89 0.84 -3.62
CA LYS A 48 33.51 1.01 -3.12
C LYS A 48 32.60 -0.21 -3.34
N GLU A 49 33.00 -1.15 -4.21
CA GLU A 49 32.24 -2.37 -4.50
C GLU A 49 33.13 -3.62 -4.37
N ALA A 50 32.61 -4.61 -3.64
CA ALA A 50 33.15 -5.95 -3.48
C ALA A 50 32.09 -6.98 -3.91
N LEU A 51 32.52 -8.21 -4.15
CA LEU A 51 31.61 -9.35 -4.34
C LEU A 51 31.59 -10.19 -3.06
N SER A 52 30.41 -10.58 -2.58
CA SER A 52 30.28 -11.61 -1.53
C SER A 52 29.35 -12.73 -1.96
N CYS A 53 29.68 -13.95 -1.55
CA CYS A 53 28.83 -15.13 -1.71
C CYS A 53 28.06 -15.39 -0.40
N PRO A 54 26.75 -15.10 -0.32
CA PRO A 54 25.99 -15.19 0.93
C PRO A 54 25.77 -16.63 1.43
N THR A 55 26.21 -17.65 0.68
CA THR A 55 26.12 -19.06 1.11
C THR A 55 27.41 -19.56 1.79
N CYS A 56 28.54 -18.85 1.63
CA CYS A 56 29.79 -19.16 2.34
C CYS A 56 30.43 -17.97 3.04
N ASN A 57 29.86 -16.77 2.93
CA ASN A 57 30.32 -15.49 3.50
C ASN A 57 31.74 -15.08 3.09
N VAL A 58 32.23 -15.58 1.95
CA VAL A 58 33.50 -15.15 1.35
C VAL A 58 33.30 -13.82 0.63
N THR A 59 34.24 -12.88 0.84
CA THR A 59 34.22 -11.54 0.22
C THR A 59 35.52 -11.30 -0.54
N ILE A 60 35.42 -10.82 -1.78
CA ILE A 60 36.55 -10.68 -2.72
C ILE A 60 36.45 -9.40 -3.57
N HIS A 61 37.58 -8.99 -4.16
CA HIS A 61 37.57 -8.01 -5.25
C HIS A 61 36.84 -8.58 -6.48
N ASN A 62 36.19 -7.72 -7.27
CA ASN A 62 35.53 -8.09 -8.53
C ASN A 62 36.46 -8.87 -9.49
N ARG A 63 37.76 -8.51 -9.53
CA ARG A 63 38.81 -9.17 -10.34
C ARG A 63 39.35 -10.49 -9.79
N CYS A 64 39.01 -10.87 -8.55
CA CYS A 64 39.50 -12.10 -7.91
C CYS A 64 38.45 -13.24 -7.92
N ARG A 65 37.42 -13.10 -8.76
CA ARG A 65 36.28 -14.02 -8.89
C ARG A 65 36.71 -15.43 -9.25
N ASP A 66 37.51 -15.56 -10.30
CA ASP A 66 37.84 -16.86 -10.89
C ASP A 66 39.08 -17.50 -10.25
N THR A 67 39.81 -16.73 -9.43
CA THR A 67 40.91 -17.21 -8.57
C THR A 67 40.43 -17.86 -7.26
N LEU A 68 39.14 -17.79 -6.93
CA LEU A 68 38.60 -18.35 -5.70
C LEU A 68 38.23 -19.83 -5.86
N ALA A 69 38.63 -20.67 -4.91
CA ALA A 69 38.29 -22.09 -4.88
C ALA A 69 36.77 -22.37 -4.83
N ASN A 70 36.37 -23.55 -5.34
CA ASN A 70 34.97 -23.93 -5.53
C ASN A 70 34.13 -23.92 -4.24
N CYS A 71 32.88 -23.43 -4.33
CA CYS A 71 31.97 -23.33 -3.19
C CYS A 71 31.38 -24.68 -2.75
N ALA A 72 32.02 -25.35 -1.79
CA ALA A 72 31.50 -26.61 -1.22
C ALA A 72 30.07 -26.48 -0.65
N LYS A 73 29.76 -25.37 0.05
CA LYS A 73 28.44 -25.13 0.64
C LYS A 73 27.33 -24.95 -0.40
N MET A 74 27.60 -24.25 -1.51
CA MET A 74 26.63 -24.15 -2.62
C MET A 74 26.47 -25.48 -3.36
N LYS A 75 27.54 -26.26 -3.55
CA LYS A 75 27.47 -27.58 -4.18
C LYS A 75 26.57 -28.54 -3.38
N GLN A 76 26.70 -28.56 -2.05
CA GLN A 76 25.80 -29.30 -1.15
C GLN A 76 24.35 -28.77 -1.19
N LYS A 77 24.16 -27.44 -1.22
CA LYS A 77 22.83 -26.82 -1.34
C LYS A 77 22.14 -27.19 -2.66
N GLN A 78 22.88 -27.20 -3.78
CA GLN A 78 22.37 -27.63 -5.09
C GLN A 78 22.04 -29.13 -5.11
N GLN A 79 22.86 -30.00 -4.50
CA GLN A 79 22.54 -31.42 -4.36
C GLN A 79 21.26 -31.67 -3.55
N ARG A 80 21.06 -30.96 -2.42
CA ARG A 80 19.79 -31.01 -1.67
C ARG A 80 18.59 -30.54 -2.50
N LEU A 81 18.74 -29.45 -3.27
CA LEU A 81 17.66 -28.95 -4.13
C LEU A 81 17.35 -29.91 -5.30
N ALA A 82 18.33 -30.62 -5.84
CA ALA A 82 18.13 -31.64 -6.88
C ALA A 82 17.36 -32.86 -6.35
N LEU A 83 17.68 -33.32 -5.12
CA LEU A 83 16.96 -34.42 -4.46
C LEU A 83 15.47 -34.08 -4.22
N VAL A 84 15.16 -32.85 -3.83
CA VAL A 84 13.78 -32.37 -3.66
C VAL A 84 13.05 -32.29 -5.01
N ARG A 85 13.74 -31.95 -6.11
CA ARG A 85 13.16 -31.85 -7.45
C ARG A 85 12.81 -33.22 -8.06
N ASN A 86 13.63 -34.23 -7.80
CA ASN A 86 13.39 -35.60 -8.28
C ASN A 86 12.24 -36.30 -7.53
N ALA A 87 11.97 -35.91 -6.28
CA ALA A 87 10.80 -36.41 -5.54
C ALA A 87 9.44 -35.91 -6.09
N ALA A 88 9.44 -34.87 -6.94
CA ALA A 88 8.24 -34.26 -7.49
C ALA A 88 7.81 -34.78 -8.87
N THR A 89 8.48 -35.80 -9.42
CA THR A 89 8.32 -36.23 -10.84
C THR A 89 8.22 -37.75 -11.03
N LEU A 90 7.36 -38.44 -10.26
CA LEU A 90 6.94 -39.82 -10.54
C LEU A 90 5.44 -40.04 -10.28
N PRO A 91 4.64 -40.54 -11.27
CA PRO A 91 3.28 -41.01 -11.05
C PRO A 91 3.24 -42.41 -10.40
N ASN A 92 2.16 -42.71 -9.68
CA ASN A 92 1.95 -44.02 -9.06
C ASN A 92 1.71 -45.13 -10.10
N VAL A 93 2.42 -46.26 -9.95
CA VAL A 93 1.95 -47.59 -10.39
C VAL A 93 2.17 -48.56 -9.23
N ALA A 94 1.15 -49.33 -8.87
CA ALA A 94 1.22 -50.31 -7.79
C ALA A 94 1.61 -51.70 -8.31
N LEU A 95 2.34 -52.51 -7.53
CA LEU A 95 2.19 -53.99 -7.51
C LEU A 95 2.94 -54.67 -6.33
N ARG A 96 2.20 -55.51 -5.60
CA ARG A 96 2.56 -56.73 -4.82
C ARG A 96 3.89 -56.86 -4.03
N SER A 97 3.73 -56.85 -2.69
CA SER A 97 4.18 -57.85 -1.68
C SER A 97 5.28 -58.88 -1.99
N LYS A 98 6.31 -58.94 -1.11
CA LYS A 98 6.73 -60.14 -0.34
C LYS A 98 7.69 -59.77 0.82
N ASN A 99 7.52 -60.38 2.01
CA ASN A 99 8.49 -60.38 3.13
C ASN A 99 9.50 -61.54 2.99
N PRO A 100 10.71 -61.44 3.58
CA PRO A 100 11.03 -62.08 4.88
C PRO A 100 11.77 -61.11 5.86
N ILE A 101 11.54 -61.05 7.19
CA ILE A 101 11.72 -62.03 8.31
C ILE A 101 13.15 -62.04 8.94
N LEU A 102 13.22 -61.47 10.16
CA LEU A 102 14.15 -61.70 11.31
C LEU A 102 15.67 -61.35 11.17
N LYS A 103 16.33 -60.63 12.10
CA LYS A 103 16.46 -60.92 13.56
C LYS A 103 16.69 -59.70 14.49
N GLU A 104 16.43 -59.98 15.77
CA GLU A 104 16.77 -59.28 17.04
C GLU A 104 18.28 -58.99 17.28
N ARG A 105 18.74 -58.21 18.29
CA ARG A 105 18.22 -57.12 19.19
C ARG A 105 19.49 -56.50 19.90
N PRO A 106 19.54 -55.97 21.16
CA PRO A 106 20.26 -54.71 21.44
C PRO A 106 21.53 -54.85 22.32
N SER A 107 22.33 -53.78 22.48
CA SER A 107 22.91 -53.43 23.79
C SER A 107 23.44 -51.99 23.87
N SER A 108 23.71 -51.56 25.10
CA SER A 108 24.07 -50.21 25.56
C SER A 108 25.57 -49.97 25.77
N ALA A 109 25.94 -48.68 25.75
CA ALA A 109 26.98 -47.98 26.55
C ALA A 109 28.33 -48.66 26.92
N ILE A 110 29.43 -47.93 26.71
CA ILE A 110 30.55 -47.64 27.66
C ILE A 110 31.73 -46.97 26.89
N TYR A 111 32.36 -45.94 27.49
CA TYR A 111 33.64 -45.36 27.04
C TYR A 111 34.82 -46.17 27.60
N PRO A 112 35.99 -46.23 26.93
CA PRO A 112 37.13 -45.43 27.43
C PRO A 112 38.11 -44.94 26.33
N SER A 113 39.13 -44.18 26.77
CA SER A 113 40.11 -43.44 25.96
C SER A 113 41.53 -44.05 25.95
N GLU A 114 42.34 -43.59 25.00
CA GLU A 114 43.83 -43.62 24.96
C GLU A 114 44.52 -45.00 24.74
N THR A 115 45.81 -45.12 24.34
CA THR A 115 46.96 -44.17 24.39
C THR A 115 48.10 -44.52 23.37
N LEU A 116 49.12 -43.62 23.27
CA LEU A 116 50.53 -43.79 22.78
C LEU A 116 50.76 -43.67 21.25
N ARG A 117 51.83 -43.05 20.71
CA ARG A 117 53.01 -42.24 21.16
C ARG A 117 53.53 -41.43 19.93
N GLN A 118 54.45 -40.45 19.92
CA GLN A 118 55.51 -39.91 20.81
C GLN A 118 55.76 -38.42 20.36
N SER A 119 55.77 -37.39 21.23
CA SER A 119 56.93 -36.78 21.97
C SER A 119 57.85 -35.85 21.11
N PHE A 120 58.44 -34.71 21.53
CA PHE A 120 58.75 -34.13 22.86
C PHE A 120 58.78 -32.55 22.91
N LEU A 121 58.33 -31.96 24.03
CA LEU A 121 58.85 -30.81 24.85
C LEU A 121 59.30 -29.45 24.22
N GLY A 122 59.11 -28.25 24.83
CA GLY A 122 58.40 -27.89 26.08
C GLY A 122 58.52 -26.39 26.56
N SER A 123 57.69 -26.03 27.57
CA SER A 123 57.76 -24.95 28.60
C SER A 123 57.91 -23.41 28.37
N ARG A 124 56.83 -22.69 28.77
CA ARG A 124 56.71 -21.55 29.74
C ARG A 124 57.17 -20.09 29.46
N LYS A 125 56.18 -19.18 29.63
CA LYS A 125 56.18 -17.79 30.21
C LYS A 125 57.05 -16.65 29.61
N GLY A 126 56.38 -15.51 29.28
CA GLY A 126 56.76 -14.19 29.85
C GLY A 126 57.07 -13.00 28.91
N ARG A 127 56.24 -11.94 29.02
CA ARG A 127 56.52 -10.47 28.96
C ARG A 127 57.35 -9.80 27.81
N SER A 128 56.69 -8.81 27.19
CA SER A 128 57.14 -7.43 26.86
C SER A 128 58.32 -7.09 25.92
N THR A 129 57.98 -6.22 24.94
CA THR A 129 58.68 -4.98 24.47
C THR A 129 59.99 -5.01 23.66
N LEU A 130 59.95 -4.25 22.53
CA LEU A 130 61.05 -3.51 21.86
C LEU A 130 62.24 -4.35 21.30
N SER A 131 63.11 -3.85 20.43
CA SER A 131 62.97 -2.96 19.25
C SER A 131 64.30 -2.97 18.45
N LEU A 132 64.24 -2.71 17.14
CA LEU A 132 65.32 -2.15 16.29
C LEU A 132 66.66 -2.90 16.07
N ASN A 133 67.06 -2.89 14.79
CA ASN A 133 68.40 -3.07 14.16
C ASN A 133 68.42 -4.24 13.14
N LYS A 134 69.05 -4.16 11.96
CA LYS A 134 69.93 -3.11 11.39
C LYS A 134 69.88 -3.08 9.84
N SER A 135 70.51 -2.06 9.25
CA SER A 135 70.54 -1.65 7.84
C SER A 135 71.58 -2.32 6.92
N VAL A 136 71.38 -2.22 5.59
CA VAL A 136 72.40 -2.11 4.50
C VAL A 136 71.74 -1.35 3.31
N SER A 137 72.11 -0.10 2.98
CA SER A 137 72.98 0.38 1.87
C SER A 137 72.36 0.25 0.44
N THR A 138 72.52 1.16 -0.55
CA THR A 138 73.67 2.01 -0.97
C THR A 138 73.26 3.30 -1.75
N ASN A 139 74.14 4.33 -1.73
CA ASN A 139 74.55 5.26 -2.83
C ASN A 139 73.51 6.19 -3.56
N ASN A 140 73.84 7.40 -4.09
CA ASN A 140 75.13 8.11 -4.27
C ASN A 140 75.01 9.64 -4.58
N ILE A 141 76.09 10.39 -4.29
CA ILE A 141 76.66 11.58 -5.02
C ILE A 141 76.04 13.01 -4.92
N ALA A 142 76.87 13.93 -4.38
CA ALA A 142 77.12 15.38 -4.62
C ALA A 142 75.97 16.44 -4.68
N GLY A 143 76.16 17.67 -4.18
CA GLY A 143 77.27 18.25 -3.38
C GLY A 143 77.32 19.79 -3.42
N SER A 144 78.21 20.41 -2.61
CA SER A 144 78.72 21.81 -2.71
C SER A 144 77.77 22.97 -2.33
N LEU A 145 78.13 24.02 -1.55
CA LEU A 145 79.28 24.36 -0.67
C LEU A 145 78.86 25.53 0.28
N ASN A 146 79.46 25.60 1.49
CA ASN A 146 79.77 26.77 2.35
C ASN A 146 78.64 27.71 2.89
N ASP A 147 78.82 28.48 3.97
CA ASP A 147 79.52 28.31 5.28
C ASP A 147 79.03 29.43 6.24
N ASP A 148 79.51 29.43 7.49
CA ASP A 148 79.60 30.54 8.47
C ASP A 148 78.43 30.92 9.42
N SER A 149 78.53 30.30 10.60
CA SER A 149 78.74 31.00 11.89
C SER A 149 77.56 31.56 12.74
N PRO A 150 77.74 31.67 14.09
CA PRO A 150 76.64 31.44 15.05
C PRO A 150 76.42 32.53 16.12
N VAL A 151 75.24 32.55 16.77
CA VAL A 151 75.04 33.26 18.07
C VAL A 151 73.99 32.57 18.96
N GLY A 152 74.24 32.51 20.28
CA GLY A 152 73.19 32.82 21.27
C GLY A 152 72.72 31.70 22.21
N LEU A 153 73.28 31.65 23.42
CA LEU A 153 72.86 30.78 24.52
C LEU A 153 71.86 31.45 25.49
N ARG A 154 70.97 30.63 26.09
CA ARG A 154 70.39 30.70 27.46
C ARG A 154 69.26 31.70 27.83
N ARG A 155 68.11 31.08 28.19
CA ARG A 155 67.49 31.00 29.55
C ARG A 155 66.74 32.22 30.14
N ILE A 156 65.63 31.90 30.85
CA ILE A 156 64.96 32.55 32.01
C ILE A 156 63.45 32.85 31.78
N LEU A 157 62.69 32.71 32.87
CA LEU A 157 61.22 32.75 33.01
C LEU A 157 60.69 34.20 33.18
N SER A 158 59.38 34.44 32.98
CA SER A 158 58.43 34.89 34.06
C SER A 158 57.12 35.56 33.58
N HIS A 159 56.06 35.42 34.40
CA HIS A 159 54.82 36.24 34.58
C HIS A 159 53.94 36.64 33.36
N SER A 160 52.67 36.18 33.26
CA SER A 160 51.41 36.79 33.76
C SER A 160 50.84 37.90 32.81
N THR A 161 49.53 38.20 32.65
CA THR A 161 48.29 37.98 33.45
C THR A 161 47.01 38.07 32.56
N ASP A 162 45.84 37.72 33.13
CA ASP A 162 44.44 38.18 32.83
C ASP A 162 43.58 37.78 31.60
N SER A 163 42.59 36.93 31.89
CA SER A 163 41.12 37.20 31.84
C SER A 163 40.37 37.66 30.57
N LEU A 164 39.46 36.81 30.04
CA LEU A 164 37.99 36.91 30.25
C LEU A 164 37.17 35.92 29.37
N ASN A 165 36.20 35.20 30.00
CA ASN A 165 34.93 34.69 29.42
C ASN A 165 34.97 33.64 28.26
N PHE A 166 34.02 32.71 28.08
CA PHE A 166 32.76 32.40 28.79
C PHE A 166 32.50 30.87 28.78
N ARG A 167 31.63 30.37 29.66
CA ARG A 167 31.30 28.93 29.76
C ARG A 167 30.47 28.44 28.57
N ASN A 168 30.69 27.20 28.14
CA ASN A 168 29.61 26.32 27.69
C ASN A 168 29.91 24.86 28.05
N ARG A 169 29.17 24.32 29.04
CA ARG A 169 29.13 22.88 29.30
C ARG A 169 28.29 22.24 28.19
N ALA A 170 28.87 21.31 27.45
CA ALA A 170 28.07 20.37 26.68
C ALA A 170 27.32 19.46 27.67
N MET A 171 26.04 19.77 27.92
CA MET A 171 25.13 18.85 28.60
C MET A 171 24.98 17.60 27.73
N SER A 172 25.36 16.44 28.27
CA SER A 172 25.01 15.17 27.63
C SER A 172 23.50 14.97 27.76
N ILE A 173 22.78 15.08 26.64
CA ILE A 173 21.34 14.85 26.56
C ILE A 173 21.00 13.45 26.01
N GLU A 174 22.02 12.62 25.74
CA GLU A 174 21.89 11.33 25.04
C GLU A 174 21.52 10.16 25.98
N SER A 175 20.81 10.46 27.08
CA SER A 175 20.40 9.49 28.12
C SER A 175 18.93 9.62 28.55
N LEU A 176 18.09 10.34 27.78
CA LEU A 176 16.67 10.63 28.11
C LEU A 176 15.66 10.07 27.09
N ASN A 177 16.01 8.98 26.38
CA ASN A 177 15.14 8.37 25.36
C ASN A 177 14.88 6.86 25.56
N ASP A 178 15.24 6.31 26.71
CA ASP A 178 15.09 4.87 27.02
C ASP A 178 13.62 4.46 27.24
N GLU A 179 12.80 5.34 27.83
CA GLU A 179 11.38 5.07 28.13
C GLU A 179 10.55 4.76 26.87
N GLY A 180 10.88 5.38 25.74
CA GLY A 180 10.23 5.09 24.45
C GLY A 180 10.50 3.68 23.94
N GLU A 181 11.73 3.17 24.09
CA GLU A 181 12.04 1.78 23.70
C GLU A 181 11.36 0.77 24.64
N MET A 182 11.35 1.03 25.95
CA MET A 182 10.60 0.19 26.91
C MET A 182 9.11 0.14 26.59
N TYR A 183 8.50 1.29 26.26
CA TYR A 183 7.09 1.37 25.92
C TYR A 183 6.76 0.50 24.69
N TYR A 184 7.48 0.67 23.56
CA TYR A 184 7.19 -0.11 22.35
C TYR A 184 7.52 -1.59 22.54
N ALA A 185 8.56 -1.94 23.31
CA ALA A 185 8.87 -3.32 23.64
C ALA A 185 7.73 -3.99 24.40
N SER A 186 7.23 -3.37 25.48
CA SER A 186 6.09 -3.85 26.26
C SER A 186 4.84 -4.08 25.39
N MET A 187 4.50 -3.09 24.56
CA MET A 187 3.37 -3.21 23.62
C MET A 187 3.57 -4.37 22.63
N LEU A 188 4.77 -4.53 22.07
CA LEU A 188 5.09 -5.61 21.13
C LEU A 188 5.10 -7.00 21.80
N GLU A 189 5.43 -7.09 23.09
CA GLU A 189 5.31 -8.31 23.90
C GLU A 189 3.85 -8.66 24.20
N GLU A 190 2.97 -7.68 24.39
CA GLU A 190 1.52 -7.92 24.48
C GLU A 190 0.96 -8.46 23.16
N LEU A 191 1.42 -7.96 22.01
CA LEU A 191 1.08 -8.53 20.70
C LEU A 191 1.59 -9.97 20.52
N GLU A 192 2.57 -10.41 21.29
CA GLU A 192 3.03 -11.80 21.29
C GLU A 192 2.19 -12.71 22.19
N LYS A 193 1.58 -12.18 23.26
CA LYS A 193 0.64 -12.95 24.12
C LYS A 193 -0.58 -13.43 23.33
N ASP A 194 -1.17 -12.57 22.49
CA ASP A 194 -2.31 -12.91 21.61
C ASP A 194 -1.98 -14.02 20.59
N GLY A 195 -0.69 -14.23 20.28
CA GLY A 195 -0.23 -15.19 19.28
C GLY A 195 0.12 -16.59 19.81
N LYS A 196 0.18 -16.79 21.13
CA LYS A 196 0.77 -18.00 21.76
C LYS A 196 0.10 -19.31 21.36
N ASP A 197 -1.24 -19.30 21.23
CA ASP A 197 -2.02 -20.47 20.79
C ASP A 197 -1.76 -20.87 19.32
N PHE A 198 -1.08 -20.01 18.55
CA PHE A 198 -0.79 -20.17 17.12
C PHE A 198 0.71 -20.09 16.78
N GLU A 199 1.60 -20.43 17.72
CA GLU A 199 3.06 -20.46 17.49
C GLU A 199 3.55 -21.63 16.61
N ALA A 200 2.80 -22.74 16.53
CA ALA A 200 3.22 -23.92 15.78
C ALA A 200 3.14 -23.71 14.24
N ASP A 201 4.01 -24.35 13.46
CA ASP A 201 4.03 -24.18 11.99
C ASP A 201 2.78 -24.76 11.27
N SER A 202 1.98 -25.59 11.94
CA SER A 202 0.75 -26.16 11.39
C SER A 202 -0.19 -26.67 12.51
N TRP A 203 -1.46 -26.91 12.17
CA TRP A 203 -2.42 -27.53 13.08
C TRP A 203 -1.94 -28.91 13.56
N SER A 204 -1.36 -29.70 12.65
CA SER A 204 -0.83 -31.04 12.96
C SER A 204 0.31 -31.03 14.00
N LEU A 205 0.95 -29.88 14.25
CA LEU A 205 1.96 -29.69 15.29
C LEU A 205 1.42 -28.96 16.55
N ALA A 206 0.21 -28.38 16.46
CA ALA A 206 -0.42 -27.68 17.57
C ALA A 206 -1.19 -28.63 18.52
N VAL A 207 -1.84 -29.65 17.94
CA VAL A 207 -2.65 -30.68 18.62
C VAL A 207 -1.80 -31.87 19.10
N ASP A 208 -2.34 -32.64 20.05
CA ASP A 208 -1.66 -33.81 20.61
C ASP A 208 -1.50 -34.94 19.60
N THR A 209 -0.36 -35.65 19.63
CA THR A 209 -0.05 -36.75 18.69
C THR A 209 -1.09 -37.87 18.70
N SER A 210 -1.65 -38.21 19.87
CA SER A 210 -2.72 -39.21 20.00
C SER A 210 -4.03 -38.76 19.36
N TYR A 211 -4.37 -37.48 19.51
CA TYR A 211 -5.51 -36.87 18.83
C TYR A 211 -5.31 -36.86 17.32
N LEU A 212 -4.13 -36.42 16.84
CA LEU A 212 -3.79 -36.41 15.40
C LEU A 212 -3.90 -37.80 14.76
N GLN A 213 -3.44 -38.85 15.44
CA GLN A 213 -3.50 -40.23 14.92
C GLN A 213 -4.93 -40.76 14.73
N SER A 214 -5.92 -40.20 15.45
CA SER A 214 -7.34 -40.54 15.26
C SER A 214 -7.99 -39.92 14.02
N GLN A 215 -7.31 -38.95 13.37
CA GLN A 215 -7.91 -38.09 12.36
C GLN A 215 -7.67 -38.58 10.92
N ARG A 216 -8.67 -38.40 10.05
CA ARG A 216 -8.56 -38.77 8.63
C ARG A 216 -7.64 -37.79 7.90
N LYS A 217 -6.85 -38.29 6.94
CA LYS A 217 -5.81 -37.50 6.22
C LYS A 217 -6.36 -36.26 5.49
N ASP A 218 -7.61 -36.28 5.05
CA ASP A 218 -8.31 -35.13 4.46
C ASP A 218 -8.74 -34.10 5.51
N ILE A 219 -9.15 -34.53 6.71
CA ILE A 219 -9.43 -33.64 7.85
C ILE A 219 -8.15 -32.91 8.26
N ILE A 220 -7.04 -33.63 8.45
CA ILE A 220 -5.74 -33.04 8.82
C ILE A 220 -5.35 -31.92 7.84
N LYS A 221 -5.37 -32.22 6.53
CA LYS A 221 -5.09 -31.22 5.48
C LYS A 221 -6.03 -30.02 5.53
N ARG A 222 -7.33 -30.22 5.77
CA ARG A 222 -8.28 -29.10 5.89
C ARG A 222 -7.97 -28.24 7.12
N GLN A 223 -7.70 -28.85 8.27
CA GLN A 223 -7.36 -28.12 9.50
C GLN A 223 -6.03 -27.35 9.37
N ASP A 224 -5.01 -27.92 8.72
CA ASP A 224 -3.75 -27.21 8.47
C ASP A 224 -3.97 -25.91 7.66
N VAL A 225 -4.84 -25.91 6.65
CA VAL A 225 -5.15 -24.70 5.86
C VAL A 225 -6.03 -23.71 6.64
N ILE A 226 -6.97 -24.19 7.45
CA ILE A 226 -7.77 -23.31 8.33
C ILE A 226 -6.86 -22.65 9.37
N TYR A 227 -5.91 -23.39 9.92
CA TYR A 227 -4.90 -22.87 10.84
C TYR A 227 -3.98 -21.85 10.16
N GLU A 228 -3.53 -22.11 8.93
CA GLU A 228 -2.79 -21.13 8.11
C GLU A 228 -3.60 -19.83 7.90
N LEU A 229 -4.91 -19.91 7.68
CA LEU A 229 -5.78 -18.73 7.59
C LEU A 229 -5.78 -17.91 8.89
N ILE A 230 -6.01 -18.54 10.04
CA ILE A 230 -6.08 -17.88 11.35
C ILE A 230 -4.70 -17.31 11.75
N GLN A 231 -3.65 -18.11 11.63
CA GLN A 231 -2.27 -17.70 11.95
C GLN A 231 -1.81 -16.55 11.05
N THR A 232 -2.15 -16.55 9.76
CA THR A 232 -1.82 -15.42 8.87
C THR A 232 -2.71 -14.19 9.09
N GLU A 233 -3.90 -14.34 9.69
CA GLU A 233 -4.72 -13.21 10.14
C GLU A 233 -4.15 -12.57 11.42
N LEU A 234 -3.72 -13.39 12.39
CA LEU A 234 -2.97 -12.93 13.58
C LEU A 234 -1.71 -12.15 13.19
N ASN A 235 -0.92 -12.67 12.25
CA ASN A 235 0.27 -11.97 11.74
C ASN A 235 -0.09 -10.64 11.03
N HIS A 236 -1.20 -10.59 10.28
CA HIS A 236 -1.69 -9.36 9.65
C HIS A 236 -2.16 -8.32 10.68
N MET A 237 -2.91 -8.74 11.70
CA MET A 237 -3.30 -7.89 12.82
C MET A 237 -2.08 -7.36 13.59
N ARG A 238 -1.04 -8.18 13.79
CA ARG A 238 0.24 -7.70 14.33
C ARG A 238 0.88 -6.63 13.44
N THR A 239 0.87 -6.79 12.12
CA THR A 239 1.36 -5.75 11.19
C THR A 239 0.56 -4.44 11.32
N LEU A 240 -0.77 -4.50 11.39
CA LEU A 240 -1.61 -3.31 11.58
C LEU A 240 -1.35 -2.63 12.93
N ARG A 241 -1.28 -3.39 14.03
CA ARG A 241 -0.98 -2.84 15.37
C ARG A 241 0.46 -2.30 15.48
N ILE A 242 1.42 -2.80 14.69
CA ILE A 242 2.75 -2.18 14.54
C ILE A 242 2.65 -0.83 13.80
N MET A 243 1.87 -0.76 12.72
CA MET A 243 1.65 0.49 11.98
C MET A 243 1.00 1.56 12.85
N GLU A 244 0.05 1.18 13.70
CA GLU A 244 -0.59 2.07 14.66
C GLU A 244 0.35 2.43 15.82
N GLY A 245 0.71 1.41 16.60
CA GLY A 245 1.25 1.59 17.95
C GLY A 245 2.73 1.96 17.97
N VAL A 246 3.49 1.64 16.92
CA VAL A 246 4.89 2.07 16.76
C VAL A 246 4.97 3.23 15.77
N PHE A 247 4.57 3.01 14.52
CA PHE A 247 4.88 3.97 13.45
C PHE A 247 4.00 5.23 13.47
N ARG A 248 2.67 5.10 13.44
CA ARG A 248 1.73 6.24 13.49
C ARG A 248 1.94 7.03 14.78
N ARG A 249 1.92 6.35 15.92
CA ARG A 249 2.03 7.02 17.22
C ARG A 249 3.38 7.72 17.43
N GLY A 250 4.51 7.05 17.15
CA GLY A 250 5.81 7.71 17.23
C GLY A 250 5.99 8.87 16.25
N MET A 251 5.34 8.84 15.07
CA MET A 251 5.29 10.00 14.17
C MET A 251 4.53 11.19 14.79
N LEU A 252 3.42 10.94 15.49
CA LEU A 252 2.60 11.98 16.11
C LEU A 252 3.24 12.52 17.41
N GLU A 253 3.65 11.64 18.32
CA GLU A 253 4.06 11.98 19.69
C GLU A 253 5.55 12.33 19.82
N GLU A 254 6.46 11.58 19.17
CA GLU A 254 7.91 11.85 19.28
C GLU A 254 8.43 12.79 18.18
N VAL A 255 7.99 12.57 16.94
CA VAL A 255 8.46 13.36 15.78
C VAL A 255 7.68 14.66 15.66
N LEU A 256 6.50 14.77 16.31
CA LEU A 256 5.57 15.90 16.24
C LEU A 256 5.17 16.22 14.79
N MET A 257 4.87 15.16 14.02
CA MET A 257 4.43 15.25 12.64
C MET A 257 2.93 15.58 12.58
N GLU A 258 2.55 16.46 11.66
CA GLU A 258 1.15 16.85 11.45
C GLU A 258 0.26 15.65 11.13
N LEU A 259 -0.92 15.58 11.75
CA LEU A 259 -1.88 14.49 11.59
C LEU A 259 -2.23 14.21 10.12
N GLY A 260 -2.39 15.25 9.30
CA GLY A 260 -2.65 15.12 7.86
C GLY A 260 -1.53 14.40 7.09
N VAL A 261 -0.27 14.63 7.47
CA VAL A 261 0.90 13.96 6.88
C VAL A 261 0.97 12.50 7.30
N VAL A 262 0.72 12.20 8.58
CA VAL A 262 0.71 10.80 9.07
C VAL A 262 -0.45 10.01 8.45
N HIS A 263 -1.63 10.60 8.35
CA HIS A 263 -2.79 10.01 7.65
C HIS A 263 -2.52 9.80 6.15
N ALA A 264 -1.73 10.67 5.50
CA ALA A 264 -1.31 10.47 4.11
C ALA A 264 -0.33 9.29 3.91
N ILE A 265 0.39 8.85 4.96
CA ILE A 265 1.23 7.65 4.96
C ILE A 265 0.40 6.41 5.31
N PHE A 266 -0.51 6.52 6.27
CA PHE A 266 -1.36 5.43 6.79
C PHE A 266 -2.86 5.75 6.68
N PRO A 267 -3.41 5.85 5.45
CA PRO A 267 -4.84 6.06 5.26
C PRO A 267 -5.64 4.88 5.81
N CYS A 268 -6.86 5.13 6.28
CA CYS A 268 -7.83 4.11 6.71
C CYS A 268 -7.35 3.11 7.79
N LEU A 269 -6.30 3.41 8.55
CA LEU A 269 -5.66 2.43 9.44
C LEU A 269 -6.61 1.92 10.54
N ASP A 270 -7.41 2.81 11.13
CA ASP A 270 -8.38 2.47 12.19
C ASP A 270 -9.50 1.56 11.67
N GLN A 271 -9.99 1.82 10.45
CA GLN A 271 -11.02 1.02 9.82
C GLN A 271 -10.48 -0.36 9.43
N LEU A 272 -9.23 -0.44 8.95
CA LEU A 272 -8.55 -1.72 8.71
C LEU A 272 -8.38 -2.51 10.01
N LEU A 273 -7.93 -1.87 11.09
CA LEU A 273 -7.84 -2.50 12.42
C LEU A 273 -9.21 -3.03 12.88
N SER A 274 -10.27 -2.24 12.75
CA SER A 274 -11.63 -2.63 13.12
C SER A 274 -12.12 -3.86 12.33
N ILE A 275 -12.02 -3.83 11.00
CA ILE A 275 -12.45 -4.91 10.10
C ILE A 275 -11.70 -6.21 10.40
N HIS A 276 -10.38 -6.15 10.48
CA HIS A 276 -9.54 -7.34 10.68
C HIS A 276 -9.61 -7.87 12.13
N SER A 277 -9.80 -7.00 13.13
CA SER A 277 -10.03 -7.40 14.52
C SER A 277 -11.36 -8.15 14.67
N ASN A 278 -12.44 -7.64 14.06
CA ASN A 278 -13.74 -8.32 14.06
C ASN A 278 -13.65 -9.70 13.41
N PHE A 279 -13.05 -9.78 12.21
CA PHE A 279 -12.89 -11.05 11.49
C PHE A 279 -12.06 -12.06 12.28
N LEU A 280 -10.93 -11.63 12.86
CA LEU A 280 -10.09 -12.47 13.69
C LEU A 280 -10.84 -12.96 14.95
N SER A 281 -11.63 -12.09 15.59
CA SER A 281 -12.45 -12.45 16.75
C SER A 281 -13.42 -13.59 16.42
N GLN A 282 -14.14 -13.51 15.29
CA GLN A 282 -15.04 -14.58 14.83
C GLN A 282 -14.28 -15.90 14.57
N LEU A 283 -13.10 -15.84 13.95
CA LEU A 283 -12.25 -17.01 13.71
C LEU A 283 -11.76 -17.67 15.02
N LEU A 284 -11.32 -16.88 15.99
CA LEU A 284 -10.86 -17.38 17.30
C LEU A 284 -12.03 -17.95 18.12
N GLN A 285 -13.20 -17.30 18.08
CA GLN A 285 -14.43 -17.83 18.69
C GLN A 285 -14.82 -19.17 18.06
N ARG A 286 -14.74 -19.32 16.73
CA ARG A 286 -14.98 -20.58 16.03
C ARG A 286 -14.00 -21.68 16.45
N ARG A 287 -12.71 -21.35 16.60
CA ARG A 287 -11.70 -22.28 17.13
C ARG A 287 -12.05 -22.74 18.55
N ASN A 288 -12.39 -21.81 19.44
CA ASN A 288 -12.69 -22.11 20.85
C ASN A 288 -13.96 -22.98 20.98
N ASN A 289 -15.00 -22.69 20.19
CA ASN A 289 -16.21 -23.51 20.11
C ASN A 289 -15.98 -24.89 19.45
N SER A 290 -14.80 -25.13 18.86
CA SER A 290 -14.42 -26.40 18.22
C SER A 290 -13.41 -27.23 19.04
N LEU A 291 -13.11 -26.82 20.27
CA LEU A 291 -12.26 -27.56 21.20
C LEU A 291 -12.84 -28.94 21.52
N ALA A 292 -11.98 -29.95 21.63
CA ALA A 292 -12.35 -31.26 22.12
C ALA A 292 -12.70 -31.18 23.63
N PRO A 293 -13.66 -31.99 24.12
CA PRO A 293 -13.99 -32.03 25.55
C PRO A 293 -12.73 -32.20 26.41
N SER A 294 -12.67 -31.43 27.49
CA SER A 294 -11.54 -31.37 28.45
C SER A 294 -10.14 -31.10 27.86
N SER A 295 -10.02 -30.59 26.62
CA SER A 295 -8.74 -30.15 26.04
C SER A 295 -8.69 -28.65 25.81
N THR A 296 -7.52 -28.05 26.04
CA THR A 296 -7.21 -26.65 25.71
C THR A 296 -6.47 -26.50 24.37
N ARG A 297 -5.95 -27.60 23.81
CA ARG A 297 -5.12 -27.63 22.59
C ARG A 297 -5.79 -28.30 21.40
N ASN A 298 -6.54 -29.38 21.62
CA ASN A 298 -7.12 -30.18 20.55
C ASN A 298 -8.43 -29.56 20.08
N PHE A 299 -8.55 -29.24 18.79
CA PHE A 299 -9.78 -28.74 18.17
C PHE A 299 -9.90 -29.21 16.73
N THR A 300 -11.13 -29.36 16.22
CA THR A 300 -11.38 -29.62 14.78
C THR A 300 -12.53 -28.76 14.31
N ILE A 301 -12.23 -27.69 13.56
CA ILE A 301 -13.24 -26.74 13.04
C ILE A 301 -14.02 -27.42 11.91
N GLN A 302 -15.30 -27.74 12.15
CA GLN A 302 -16.14 -28.43 11.16
C GLN A 302 -16.76 -27.46 10.15
N LYS A 303 -17.41 -26.38 10.60
CA LYS A 303 -17.97 -25.33 9.74
C LYS A 303 -17.15 -24.04 9.81
N LEU A 304 -16.97 -23.37 8.68
CA LEU A 304 -16.26 -22.09 8.54
C LEU A 304 -16.84 -21.20 7.43
N GLY A 305 -17.51 -21.80 6.44
CA GLY A 305 -18.04 -21.07 5.29
C GLY A 305 -19.03 -19.96 5.64
N ASP A 306 -19.77 -20.09 6.74
CA ASP A 306 -20.68 -19.08 7.27
C ASP A 306 -19.96 -17.77 7.69
N ILE A 307 -18.87 -17.87 8.45
CA ILE A 307 -18.03 -16.71 8.83
C ILE A 307 -17.43 -16.04 7.59
N LEU A 308 -17.00 -16.84 6.61
CA LEU A 308 -16.41 -16.32 5.38
C LEU A 308 -17.46 -15.63 4.48
N VAL A 309 -18.69 -16.17 4.42
CA VAL A 309 -19.81 -15.49 3.73
C VAL A 309 -20.18 -14.19 4.45
N GLU A 310 -20.26 -14.18 5.78
CA GLU A 310 -20.55 -12.98 6.56
C GLU A 310 -19.48 -11.89 6.35
N GLN A 311 -18.19 -12.24 6.41
CA GLN A 311 -17.09 -11.30 6.23
C GLN A 311 -17.03 -10.70 4.82
N PHE A 312 -17.32 -11.49 3.79
CA PHE A 312 -17.16 -11.07 2.38
C PHE A 312 -18.48 -10.72 1.68
N SER A 313 -19.59 -10.57 2.41
CA SER A 313 -20.88 -10.09 1.86
C SER A 313 -21.38 -8.80 2.54
N GLY A 314 -22.43 -8.22 1.96
CA GLY A 314 -23.21 -7.12 2.56
C GLY A 314 -22.37 -5.94 3.03
N LYS A 315 -22.62 -5.51 4.28
CA LYS A 315 -21.95 -4.36 4.91
C LYS A 315 -20.45 -4.58 5.09
N ASN A 316 -20.02 -5.79 5.50
CA ASN A 316 -18.61 -6.09 5.74
C ASN A 316 -17.79 -6.00 4.44
N ALA A 317 -18.34 -6.51 3.33
CA ALA A 317 -17.74 -6.37 2.00
C ALA A 317 -17.66 -4.90 1.55
N GLU A 318 -18.71 -4.10 1.81
CA GLU A 318 -18.76 -2.68 1.47
C GLU A 318 -17.69 -1.87 2.22
N GLU A 319 -17.55 -2.10 3.53
CA GLU A 319 -16.53 -1.45 4.36
C GLU A 319 -15.12 -1.87 3.97
N MET A 320 -14.90 -3.17 3.76
CA MET A 320 -13.62 -3.70 3.25
C MET A 320 -13.29 -3.10 1.88
N ARG A 321 -14.27 -2.96 0.97
CA ARG A 321 -14.06 -2.35 -0.34
C ARG A 321 -13.60 -0.91 -0.23
N LYS A 322 -14.29 -0.07 0.56
CA LYS A 322 -13.94 1.35 0.77
C LYS A 322 -12.52 1.49 1.29
N CYS A 323 -12.20 0.78 2.38
CA CYS A 323 -10.89 0.87 3.01
C CYS A 323 -9.77 0.42 2.08
N TYR A 324 -9.93 -0.71 1.37
CA TYR A 324 -8.91 -1.19 0.46
C TYR A 324 -8.79 -0.35 -0.82
N VAL A 325 -9.86 0.23 -1.35
CA VAL A 325 -9.79 1.18 -2.48
C VAL A 325 -8.99 2.41 -2.10
N GLU A 326 -9.27 3.02 -0.95
CA GLU A 326 -8.55 4.21 -0.50
C GLU A 326 -7.09 3.89 -0.14
N PHE A 327 -6.83 2.81 0.61
CA PHE A 327 -5.48 2.39 0.98
C PHE A 327 -4.62 2.09 -0.26
N CYS A 328 -5.14 1.29 -1.20
CA CYS A 328 -4.36 0.85 -2.35
C CYS A 328 -4.14 1.98 -3.38
N SER A 329 -5.13 2.85 -3.61
CA SER A 329 -4.97 4.00 -4.52
C SER A 329 -3.97 5.04 -4.01
N ARG A 330 -3.78 5.15 -2.68
CA ARG A 330 -2.79 6.03 -2.06
C ARG A 330 -1.39 5.39 -1.93
N HIS A 331 -1.24 4.07 -2.08
CA HIS A 331 0.00 3.32 -1.82
C HIS A 331 1.28 3.98 -2.37
N LEU A 332 1.32 4.29 -3.68
CA LEU A 332 2.52 4.86 -4.31
C LEU A 332 2.86 6.26 -3.78
N LYS A 333 1.85 7.06 -3.43
CA LYS A 333 2.02 8.38 -2.81
C LYS A 333 2.53 8.26 -1.37
N ALA A 334 1.95 7.37 -0.56
CA ALA A 334 2.37 7.11 0.81
C ALA A 334 3.86 6.68 0.86
N VAL A 335 4.27 5.73 0.01
CA VAL A 335 5.66 5.27 -0.10
C VAL A 335 6.59 6.39 -0.60
N LYS A 336 6.15 7.24 -1.54
CA LYS A 336 6.93 8.40 -2.01
C LYS A 336 7.11 9.44 -0.89
N LEU A 337 6.03 9.85 -0.23
CA LEU A 337 6.02 10.79 0.89
C LEU A 337 6.94 10.30 2.02
N TYR A 338 6.83 9.03 2.41
CA TYR A 338 7.72 8.41 3.39
C TYR A 338 9.22 8.51 3.00
N LYS A 339 9.56 8.27 1.73
CA LYS A 339 10.93 8.41 1.21
C LYS A 339 11.41 9.87 1.23
N GLU A 340 10.54 10.81 0.89
CA GLU A 340 10.86 12.25 0.92
C GLU A 340 11.08 12.76 2.35
N LEU A 341 10.23 12.34 3.30
CA LEU A 341 10.40 12.62 4.74
C LEU A 341 11.68 12.02 5.28
N LEU A 342 11.99 10.75 4.98
CA LEU A 342 13.26 10.10 5.38
C LEU A 342 14.51 10.81 4.86
N ALA A 343 14.42 11.49 3.72
CA ALA A 343 15.52 12.22 3.11
C ALA A 343 15.67 13.65 3.66
N ARG A 344 14.56 14.29 4.05
CA ARG A 344 14.52 15.71 4.43
C ARG A 344 14.49 15.95 5.95
N ASP A 345 13.76 15.14 6.72
CA ASP A 345 13.61 15.31 8.17
C ASP A 345 14.59 14.39 8.93
N LYS A 346 15.53 15.02 9.65
CA LYS A 346 16.52 14.32 10.48
C LYS A 346 15.92 13.66 11.73
N ARG A 347 14.89 14.25 12.36
CA ARG A 347 14.21 13.67 13.53
C ARG A 347 13.46 12.41 13.11
N PHE A 348 12.70 12.50 12.02
CA PHE A 348 12.02 11.33 11.44
C PHE A 348 13.00 10.23 11.03
N GLN A 349 14.11 10.59 10.39
CA GLN A 349 15.17 9.64 10.02
C GLN A 349 15.81 8.98 11.25
N GLN A 350 16.03 9.71 12.35
CA GLN A 350 16.54 9.16 13.61
C GLN A 350 15.52 8.22 14.27
N PHE A 351 14.25 8.64 14.39
CA PHE A 351 13.15 7.83 14.90
C PHE A 351 13.04 6.49 14.15
N ILE A 352 12.93 6.53 12.82
CA ILE A 352 12.83 5.30 12.00
C ILE A 352 14.07 4.41 12.20
N ARG A 353 15.28 4.97 12.24
CA ARG A 353 16.51 4.21 12.53
C ARG A 353 16.53 3.60 13.93
N ARG A 354 15.89 4.23 14.92
CA ARG A 354 15.76 3.72 16.29
C ARG A 354 14.83 2.52 16.31
N VAL A 355 13.55 2.72 15.97
CA VAL A 355 12.54 1.66 16.04
C VAL A 355 12.87 0.46 15.14
N SER A 356 13.48 0.69 13.97
CA SER A 356 13.89 -0.39 13.04
C SER A 356 15.00 -1.31 13.56
N ARG A 357 15.66 -0.98 14.70
CA ARG A 357 16.64 -1.86 15.36
C ARG A 357 15.97 -2.94 16.21
N GLY A 358 14.72 -2.73 16.62
CA GLY A 358 13.98 -3.67 17.47
C GLY A 358 13.79 -5.04 16.80
N SER A 359 14.19 -6.11 17.50
CA SER A 359 14.02 -7.50 17.07
C SER A 359 12.55 -7.84 16.76
N LEU A 360 11.64 -7.30 17.56
CA LEU A 360 10.20 -7.56 17.54
C LEU A 360 9.47 -7.04 16.27
N LEU A 361 10.09 -6.15 15.49
CA LEU A 361 9.55 -5.74 14.18
C LEU A 361 9.78 -6.79 13.08
N ARG A 362 10.58 -7.84 13.34
CA ARG A 362 10.91 -8.90 12.36
C ARG A 362 11.47 -8.34 11.02
N ARG A 363 12.14 -7.18 11.06
CA ARG A 363 12.66 -6.39 9.92
C ARG A 363 11.62 -5.77 8.98
N HIS A 364 10.36 -5.62 9.41
CA HIS A 364 9.36 -4.87 8.65
C HIS A 364 9.52 -3.37 8.92
N GLY A 365 9.90 -2.61 7.90
CA GLY A 365 9.79 -1.15 7.90
C GLY A 365 8.40 -0.70 7.44
N VAL A 366 8.22 0.62 7.38
CA VAL A 366 6.94 1.25 6.97
C VAL A 366 6.52 0.82 5.57
N GLN A 367 7.44 0.71 4.61
CA GLN A 367 7.14 0.31 3.23
C GLN A 367 6.69 -1.16 3.15
N GLU A 368 7.36 -2.03 3.92
CA GLU A 368 7.06 -3.44 4.01
C GLU A 368 5.68 -3.66 4.64
N CYS A 369 5.33 -2.95 5.71
CA CYS A 369 4.01 -3.01 6.32
C CYS A 369 2.89 -2.56 5.35
N ILE A 370 3.07 -1.42 4.66
CA ILE A 370 2.10 -0.93 3.66
C ILE A 370 1.91 -1.96 2.53
N LEU A 371 2.99 -2.61 2.08
CA LEU A 371 2.92 -3.66 1.07
C LEU A 371 2.21 -4.92 1.57
N LEU A 372 2.48 -5.36 2.81
CA LEU A 372 1.81 -6.53 3.41
C LEU A 372 0.29 -6.33 3.54
N VAL A 373 -0.14 -5.15 3.99
CA VAL A 373 -1.58 -4.80 4.06
C VAL A 373 -2.21 -4.85 2.66
N THR A 374 -1.57 -4.23 1.67
CA THR A 374 -2.00 -4.26 0.25
C THR A 374 -2.12 -5.69 -0.28
N GLN A 375 -1.25 -6.60 0.18
CA GLN A 375 -1.26 -8.00 -0.25
C GLN A 375 -2.29 -8.87 0.48
N ARG A 376 -2.74 -8.54 1.71
CA ARG A 376 -3.58 -9.46 2.52
C ARG A 376 -4.87 -9.87 1.81
N ILE A 377 -5.61 -8.91 1.24
CA ILE A 377 -6.87 -9.16 0.52
C ILE A 377 -6.72 -10.18 -0.64
N THR A 378 -5.52 -10.24 -1.24
CA THR A 378 -5.20 -11.17 -2.34
C THR A 378 -4.97 -12.62 -1.89
N LYS A 379 -4.76 -12.86 -0.59
CA LYS A 379 -4.48 -14.20 -0.05
C LYS A 379 -5.75 -15.00 0.24
N TYR A 380 -6.83 -14.34 0.62
CA TYR A 380 -8.10 -15.00 0.96
C TYR A 380 -8.63 -15.92 -0.15
N PRO A 381 -8.68 -15.54 -1.45
CA PRO A 381 -9.14 -16.46 -2.50
C PRO A 381 -8.30 -17.75 -2.61
N VAL A 382 -7.00 -17.70 -2.31
CA VAL A 382 -6.10 -18.86 -2.37
C VAL A 382 -6.32 -19.77 -1.16
N LEU A 383 -6.44 -19.20 0.04
CA LEU A 383 -6.69 -19.93 1.27
C LEU A 383 -8.08 -20.60 1.25
N ILE A 384 -9.14 -19.85 0.92
CA ILE A 384 -10.51 -20.36 0.87
C ILE A 384 -10.63 -21.47 -0.19
N LYS A 385 -10.00 -21.32 -1.37
CA LYS A 385 -9.97 -22.39 -2.38
C LYS A 385 -9.28 -23.65 -1.86
N ARG A 386 -8.15 -23.54 -1.15
CA ARG A 386 -7.48 -24.69 -0.52
C ARG A 386 -8.32 -25.34 0.59
N ILE A 387 -9.11 -24.58 1.35
CA ILE A 387 -10.04 -25.12 2.36
C ILE A 387 -11.16 -25.89 1.64
N LEU A 388 -11.79 -25.29 0.62
CA LEU A 388 -12.82 -25.91 -0.22
C LEU A 388 -12.34 -27.23 -0.84
N ASP A 389 -11.14 -27.25 -1.44
CA ASP A 389 -10.57 -28.45 -2.09
C ASP A 389 -10.27 -29.60 -1.11
N ASN A 390 -10.22 -29.32 0.20
CA ASN A 390 -10.07 -30.33 1.26
C ASN A 390 -11.36 -30.55 2.08
N THR A 391 -12.48 -29.91 1.74
CA THR A 391 -13.80 -30.16 2.34
C THR A 391 -14.47 -31.34 1.64
N LYS A 392 -14.79 -32.40 2.38
CA LYS A 392 -15.41 -33.63 1.85
C LYS A 392 -16.54 -34.12 2.75
N GLY A 393 -17.62 -34.63 2.14
CA GLY A 393 -18.76 -35.21 2.86
C GLY A 393 -19.66 -34.20 3.59
N ASN A 394 -19.56 -32.91 3.27
CA ASN A 394 -20.42 -31.86 3.79
C ASN A 394 -20.73 -30.85 2.67
N GLU A 395 -21.88 -31.03 2.03
CA GLU A 395 -22.28 -30.22 0.87
C GLU A 395 -22.66 -28.79 1.24
N GLU A 396 -23.28 -28.58 2.42
CA GLU A 396 -23.60 -27.24 2.95
C GLU A 396 -22.33 -26.40 3.12
N GLU A 397 -21.32 -26.93 3.81
CA GLU A 397 -20.04 -26.25 4.03
C GLU A 397 -19.29 -26.03 2.72
N SER A 398 -19.31 -27.02 1.82
CA SER A 398 -18.71 -26.89 0.47
C SER A 398 -19.36 -25.75 -0.33
N LYS A 399 -20.69 -25.63 -0.27
CA LYS A 399 -21.44 -24.54 -0.90
C LYS A 399 -21.07 -23.19 -0.29
N SER A 400 -21.14 -23.04 1.04
CA SER A 400 -20.77 -21.77 1.70
C SER A 400 -19.31 -21.35 1.46
N LEU A 401 -18.38 -22.31 1.34
CA LEU A 401 -17.00 -22.05 0.93
C LEU A 401 -16.86 -21.64 -0.54
N ALA A 402 -17.69 -22.17 -1.45
CA ALA A 402 -17.73 -21.77 -2.85
C ALA A 402 -18.37 -20.38 -3.04
N ASP A 403 -19.43 -20.08 -2.29
CA ASP A 403 -20.12 -18.80 -2.29
C ASP A 403 -19.20 -17.69 -1.75
N SER A 404 -18.57 -17.90 -0.58
CA SER A 404 -17.57 -16.97 -0.02
C SER A 404 -16.34 -16.79 -0.93
N LEU A 405 -15.89 -17.85 -1.62
CA LEU A 405 -14.81 -17.75 -2.61
C LEU A 405 -15.20 -16.89 -3.83
N THR A 406 -16.47 -16.88 -4.20
CA THR A 406 -17.00 -16.04 -5.29
C THR A 406 -17.06 -14.58 -4.84
N LEU A 407 -17.67 -14.35 -3.67
CA LEU A 407 -17.79 -13.03 -3.03
C LEU A 407 -16.43 -12.31 -2.89
N ILE A 408 -15.39 -12.96 -2.37
CA ILE A 408 -14.07 -12.33 -2.23
C ILE A 408 -13.38 -12.04 -3.57
N ARG A 409 -13.68 -12.81 -4.63
CA ARG A 409 -13.16 -12.55 -5.98
C ARG A 409 -13.84 -11.34 -6.61
N GLU A 410 -15.16 -11.22 -6.44
CA GLU A 410 -15.93 -10.06 -6.90
C GLU A 410 -15.51 -8.80 -6.16
N LEU A 411 -15.36 -8.87 -4.83
CA LEU A 411 -14.81 -7.80 -4.00
C LEU A 411 -13.43 -7.36 -4.51
N LEU A 412 -12.51 -8.30 -4.73
CA LEU A 412 -11.15 -7.99 -5.22
C LEU A 412 -11.16 -7.40 -6.63
N CYS A 413 -12.02 -7.87 -7.54
CA CYS A 413 -12.23 -7.26 -8.85
C CYS A 413 -12.75 -5.82 -8.73
N SER A 414 -13.70 -5.57 -7.83
CA SER A 414 -14.30 -4.25 -7.61
C SER A 414 -13.29 -3.26 -7.01
N VAL A 415 -12.41 -3.71 -6.10
CA VAL A 415 -11.27 -2.91 -5.61
C VAL A 415 -10.28 -2.61 -6.74
N ASP A 416 -9.89 -3.61 -7.54
CA ASP A 416 -8.95 -3.47 -8.69
C ASP A 416 -9.46 -2.42 -9.70
N GLN A 417 -10.77 -2.44 -9.99
CA GLN A 417 -11.41 -1.47 -10.88
C GLN A 417 -11.45 -0.06 -10.28
N GLN A 418 -11.94 0.11 -9.04
CA GLN A 418 -12.07 1.43 -8.42
C GLN A 418 -10.71 2.10 -8.17
N VAL A 419 -9.68 1.33 -7.79
CA VAL A 419 -8.31 1.85 -7.70
C VAL A 419 -7.84 2.35 -9.06
N GLN A 420 -8.06 1.58 -10.14
CA GLN A 420 -7.68 1.99 -11.49
C GLN A 420 -8.48 3.23 -11.97
N GLU A 421 -9.74 3.38 -11.57
CA GLU A 421 -10.57 4.54 -11.88
C GLU A 421 -10.09 5.81 -11.14
N LEU A 422 -9.70 5.69 -9.86
CA LEU A 422 -9.07 6.77 -9.10
C LEU A 422 -7.70 7.17 -9.68
N GLU A 423 -6.86 6.20 -10.03
CA GLU A 423 -5.58 6.43 -10.73
C GLU A 423 -5.79 7.24 -12.02
N ARG A 424 -6.76 6.83 -12.85
CA ARG A 424 -7.12 7.53 -14.11
C ARG A 424 -7.69 8.92 -13.87
N ALA A 425 -8.54 9.09 -12.87
CA ALA A 425 -9.15 10.37 -12.54
C ALA A 425 -8.09 11.39 -12.06
N GLN A 426 -7.20 10.97 -11.16
CA GLN A 426 -6.05 11.78 -10.75
C GLN A 426 -5.15 12.08 -11.96
N ARG A 427 -4.85 11.08 -12.79
CA ARG A 427 -3.99 11.27 -13.95
C ARG A 427 -4.57 12.30 -14.93
N LEU A 428 -5.89 12.30 -15.10
CA LEU A 428 -6.60 13.31 -15.88
C LEU A 428 -6.51 14.72 -15.27
N GLN A 429 -6.56 14.83 -13.94
CA GLN A 429 -6.33 16.11 -13.23
C GLN A 429 -4.88 16.61 -13.42
N GLU A 430 -3.87 15.73 -13.38
CA GLU A 430 -2.47 16.08 -13.68
C GLU A 430 -2.26 16.57 -15.12
N ILE A 431 -3.00 16.00 -16.07
CA ILE A 431 -2.97 16.41 -17.48
C ILE A 431 -3.67 17.76 -17.65
N GLN A 432 -4.84 17.93 -17.02
CA GLN A 432 -5.62 19.16 -17.07
C GLN A 432 -4.89 20.35 -16.41
N SER A 433 -4.16 20.14 -15.31
CA SER A 433 -3.37 21.20 -14.66
C SER A 433 -2.12 21.61 -15.46
N ARG A 434 -1.66 20.74 -16.37
CA ARG A 434 -0.59 21.03 -17.33
C ARG A 434 -1.10 21.60 -18.66
N LEU A 435 -2.38 21.50 -18.97
CA LEU A 435 -2.97 22.14 -20.15
C LEU A 435 -2.87 23.66 -20.01
N ASP A 436 -2.46 24.36 -21.07
CA ASP A 436 -2.45 25.82 -21.03
C ASP A 436 -3.88 26.34 -20.77
N PRO A 437 -4.12 27.25 -19.82
CA PRO A 437 -5.45 27.77 -19.53
C PRO A 437 -6.14 28.47 -20.72
N ARG A 438 -5.38 28.87 -21.74
CA ARG A 438 -5.88 29.46 -23.00
C ARG A 438 -5.93 28.45 -24.16
N ALA A 439 -5.56 27.18 -23.93
CA ALA A 439 -5.66 26.15 -24.95
C ALA A 439 -7.13 25.78 -25.17
N GLU A 440 -7.62 26.14 -26.35
CA GLU A 440 -8.97 25.87 -26.81
C GLU A 440 -8.94 25.34 -28.24
N THR A 441 -9.90 24.48 -28.59
CA THR A 441 -10.05 23.95 -29.95
C THR A 441 -11.52 23.85 -30.34
N LYS A 442 -11.84 24.09 -31.61
CA LYS A 442 -13.21 23.99 -32.13
C LYS A 442 -13.55 22.54 -32.44
N VAL A 443 -14.73 22.08 -32.02
CA VAL A 443 -15.22 20.73 -32.32
C VAL A 443 -16.20 20.75 -33.50
N LYS A 444 -16.32 19.61 -34.21
CA LYS A 444 -17.42 19.45 -35.18
C LYS A 444 -18.77 19.47 -34.46
N GLY A 445 -19.73 20.16 -35.06
CA GLY A 445 -21.02 20.50 -34.43
C GLY A 445 -21.05 21.89 -33.77
N GLY A 446 -19.91 22.57 -33.65
CA GLY A 446 -19.81 23.89 -33.03
C GLY A 446 -19.47 23.84 -31.53
N GLY A 447 -19.19 25.01 -30.97
CA GLY A 447 -18.68 25.14 -29.60
C GLY A 447 -17.16 24.99 -29.48
N VAL A 448 -16.66 25.24 -28.26
CA VAL A 448 -15.23 25.34 -27.94
C VAL A 448 -14.89 24.33 -26.86
N PHE A 449 -13.90 23.48 -27.12
CA PHE A 449 -13.38 22.50 -26.18
C PHE A 449 -12.12 23.04 -25.51
N GLY A 450 -12.13 23.08 -24.17
CA GLY A 450 -11.01 23.51 -23.33
C GLY A 450 -10.86 22.60 -22.11
N GLY A 451 -9.97 22.96 -21.17
CA GLY A 451 -9.64 22.11 -20.02
C GLY A 451 -10.82 21.69 -19.13
N GLY A 452 -11.89 22.48 -19.06
CA GLY A 452 -13.10 22.14 -18.31
C GLY A 452 -13.88 20.94 -18.88
N GLU A 453 -13.78 20.70 -20.19
CA GLU A 453 -14.45 19.59 -20.88
C GLU A 453 -13.77 18.23 -20.67
N LEU A 454 -12.48 18.23 -20.30
CA LEU A 454 -11.76 17.01 -19.93
C LEU A 454 -12.37 16.40 -18.66
N LEU A 455 -12.62 17.22 -17.63
CA LEU A 455 -13.07 16.74 -16.31
C LEU A 455 -14.54 16.27 -16.28
N ARG A 456 -15.30 16.49 -17.37
CA ARG A 456 -16.64 15.91 -17.56
C ARG A 456 -16.58 14.42 -17.97
N ARG A 457 -15.39 13.90 -18.29
CA ARG A 457 -15.16 12.62 -18.94
C ARG A 457 -14.21 11.75 -18.13
N ARG A 458 -14.22 10.45 -18.40
CA ARG A 458 -13.27 9.50 -17.80
C ARG A 458 -12.19 9.11 -18.81
N LEU A 459 -10.93 9.25 -18.40
CA LEU A 459 -9.77 8.75 -19.13
C LEU A 459 -9.78 7.21 -19.15
N ILE A 460 -9.70 6.61 -20.33
CA ILE A 460 -9.60 5.15 -20.53
C ILE A 460 -8.13 4.75 -20.70
N HIS A 461 -7.42 5.46 -21.58
CA HIS A 461 -6.02 5.24 -21.92
C HIS A 461 -5.34 6.53 -22.39
N GLU A 462 -4.03 6.64 -22.24
CA GLU A 462 -3.21 7.73 -22.79
C GLU A 462 -1.89 7.20 -23.36
N GLY A 463 -1.26 7.97 -24.26
CA GLY A 463 0.09 7.71 -24.73
C GLY A 463 0.51 8.57 -25.92
N ALA A 464 1.80 8.52 -26.24
CA ALA A 464 2.36 9.24 -27.38
C ALA A 464 2.12 8.46 -28.68
N LEU A 465 1.56 9.14 -29.69
CA LEU A 465 1.40 8.66 -31.05
C LEU A 465 2.01 9.67 -32.04
N LEU A 466 2.28 9.20 -33.26
CA LEU A 466 2.76 10.02 -34.36
C LEU A 466 1.61 10.26 -35.34
N TRP A 467 1.16 11.52 -35.49
CA TRP A 467 0.12 11.91 -36.43
C TRP A 467 0.75 12.46 -37.72
N LYS A 468 0.38 11.87 -38.86
CA LYS A 468 0.71 12.37 -40.20
C LYS A 468 -0.40 13.28 -40.74
N THR A 469 -0.04 14.48 -41.16
CA THR A 469 -1.00 15.44 -41.75
C THR A 469 -1.16 15.22 -43.26
N ALA A 470 -2.29 15.62 -43.85
CA ALA A 470 -2.51 15.47 -45.28
C ALA A 470 -1.55 16.32 -46.15
N GLN A 471 -1.07 17.44 -45.62
CA GLN A 471 -0.22 18.41 -46.33
C GLN A 471 1.28 18.23 -46.06
N GLY A 472 1.71 17.21 -45.30
CA GLY A 472 3.11 17.05 -44.90
C GLY A 472 3.57 15.61 -44.84
N SER A 473 4.76 15.33 -45.39
CA SER A 473 5.43 14.02 -45.26
C SER A 473 5.94 13.73 -43.84
N ARG A 474 6.04 14.75 -42.99
CA ARG A 474 6.62 14.67 -41.64
C ARG A 474 5.56 14.35 -40.58
N LEU A 475 5.77 13.24 -39.89
CA LEU A 475 5.05 12.85 -38.68
C LEU A 475 5.22 13.90 -37.57
N LYS A 476 4.15 14.12 -36.80
CA LYS A 476 4.10 15.02 -35.64
C LYS A 476 3.85 14.21 -34.38
N ASP A 477 4.67 14.40 -33.37
CA ASP A 477 4.44 13.86 -32.04
C ASP A 477 3.18 14.50 -31.43
N VAL A 478 2.26 13.65 -30.97
CA VAL A 478 1.04 14.02 -30.26
C VAL A 478 0.84 13.11 -29.06
N HIS A 479 0.48 13.69 -27.92
CA HIS A 479 -0.01 12.95 -26.76
C HIS A 479 -1.52 12.77 -26.92
N VAL A 480 -1.99 11.53 -26.87
CA VAL A 480 -3.39 11.19 -27.18
C VAL A 480 -4.08 10.67 -25.94
N LEU A 481 -5.26 11.22 -25.64
CA LEU A 481 -6.15 10.72 -24.59
C LEU A 481 -7.33 10.00 -25.25
N LEU A 482 -7.51 8.72 -24.95
CA LEU A 482 -8.76 8.00 -25.20
C LEU A 482 -9.66 8.18 -23.99
N MET A 483 -10.77 8.88 -24.17
CA MET A 483 -11.81 9.11 -23.17
C MET A 483 -13.05 8.26 -23.51
N THR A 484 -14.06 8.28 -22.65
CA THR A 484 -15.30 7.49 -22.80
C THR A 484 -16.08 7.74 -24.09
N ASP A 485 -15.96 8.92 -24.68
CA ASP A 485 -16.75 9.37 -25.85
C ASP A 485 -15.94 10.08 -26.95
N ILE A 486 -14.67 10.43 -26.68
CA ILE A 486 -13.78 11.18 -27.59
C ILE A 486 -12.34 10.68 -27.52
N LEU A 487 -11.59 10.96 -28.59
CA LEU A 487 -10.13 11.05 -28.59
C LEU A 487 -9.72 12.53 -28.54
N VAL A 488 -8.73 12.86 -27.71
CA VAL A 488 -8.15 14.21 -27.62
C VAL A 488 -6.68 14.14 -27.98
N PHE A 489 -6.26 14.93 -28.96
CA PHE A 489 -4.88 15.10 -29.39
C PHE A 489 -4.30 16.35 -28.74
N MET A 490 -3.10 16.26 -28.19
CA MET A 490 -2.37 17.37 -27.56
C MET A 490 -0.91 17.34 -27.99
N GLN A 491 -0.22 18.46 -27.86
CA GLN A 491 1.23 18.54 -28.00
C GLN A 491 1.85 19.09 -26.71
N GLU A 492 2.99 18.54 -26.32
CA GLU A 492 3.76 19.08 -25.20
C GLU A 492 4.68 20.20 -25.70
N LYS A 493 4.51 21.40 -25.15
CA LYS A 493 5.31 22.58 -25.46
C LYS A 493 5.59 23.34 -24.17
N ASP A 494 6.86 23.67 -23.91
CA ASP A 494 7.28 24.44 -22.73
C ASP A 494 6.75 23.82 -21.40
N GLN A 495 6.81 22.49 -21.32
CA GLN A 495 6.28 21.63 -20.23
C GLN A 495 4.75 21.67 -20.01
N LYS A 496 4.00 22.40 -20.83
CA LYS A 496 2.53 22.41 -20.86
C LYS A 496 1.98 21.59 -22.02
N TYR A 497 0.70 21.21 -21.92
CA TYR A 497 -0.06 20.71 -23.07
C TYR A 497 -0.78 21.84 -23.79
N ILE A 498 -0.80 21.79 -25.11
CA ILE A 498 -1.60 22.64 -26.00
C ILE A 498 -2.33 21.77 -27.02
N PHE A 499 -3.43 22.26 -27.60
CA PHE A 499 -4.06 21.57 -28.72
C PHE A 499 -3.26 21.81 -30.02
N PRO A 500 -2.98 20.77 -30.82
CA PRO A 500 -2.29 20.90 -32.11
C PRO A 500 -3.10 21.76 -33.08
N CYS A 501 -2.45 22.77 -33.65
CA CYS A 501 -2.94 23.48 -34.83
C CYS A 501 -2.45 22.76 -36.10
N LEU A 502 -3.20 21.72 -36.51
CA LEU A 502 -2.90 20.86 -37.66
C LEU A 502 -4.07 20.88 -38.67
N ASP A 503 -4.06 19.99 -39.66
CA ASP A 503 -5.03 19.94 -40.76
C ASP A 503 -6.44 19.47 -40.37
N LYS A 504 -6.64 18.97 -39.15
CA LYS A 504 -7.94 18.47 -38.64
C LYS A 504 -8.15 18.84 -37.17
N PRO A 505 -9.39 18.81 -36.65
CA PRO A 505 -9.68 19.10 -35.24
C PRO A 505 -8.89 18.21 -34.27
N ALA A 506 -8.46 18.80 -33.15
CA ALA A 506 -7.73 18.12 -32.08
C ALA A 506 -8.63 17.26 -31.16
N VAL A 507 -9.94 17.26 -31.38
CA VAL A 507 -10.92 16.43 -30.65
C VAL A 507 -11.73 15.64 -31.66
N LEU A 508 -11.73 14.31 -31.53
CA LEU A 508 -12.35 13.38 -32.45
C LEU A 508 -13.45 12.58 -31.73
N CYS A 509 -14.68 12.67 -32.22
CA CYS A 509 -15.83 11.91 -31.73
C CYS A 509 -15.63 10.39 -31.93
N LEU A 510 -15.90 9.58 -30.91
CA LEU A 510 -15.89 8.11 -31.03
C LEU A 510 -17.18 7.53 -31.64
N GLN A 511 -18.29 8.27 -31.66
CA GLN A 511 -19.56 7.76 -32.17
C GLN A 511 -19.43 7.38 -33.65
N ASN A 512 -19.72 6.11 -33.96
CA ASN A 512 -19.58 5.49 -35.28
C ASN A 512 -18.16 5.59 -35.89
N LEU A 513 -17.11 5.81 -35.07
CA LEU A 513 -15.72 5.90 -35.54
C LEU A 513 -15.23 4.55 -36.08
N ILE A 514 -14.72 4.55 -37.32
CA ILE A 514 -14.18 3.35 -37.95
C ILE A 514 -12.66 3.31 -37.76
N VAL A 515 -12.16 2.21 -37.18
CA VAL A 515 -10.73 1.96 -36.95
C VAL A 515 -10.23 0.92 -37.95
N ARG A 516 -9.16 1.21 -38.71
CA ARG A 516 -8.61 0.33 -39.76
C ARG A 516 -7.09 0.21 -39.69
N ASP A 517 -6.58 -0.95 -40.10
CA ASP A 517 -5.17 -1.18 -40.41
C ASP A 517 -4.69 -0.36 -41.61
N ILE A 518 -3.39 -0.08 -41.66
CA ILE A 518 -2.71 0.41 -42.86
C ILE A 518 -1.91 -0.73 -43.49
N ALA A 519 -2.19 -1.03 -44.76
CA ALA A 519 -1.45 -2.03 -45.52
C ALA A 519 0.06 -1.68 -45.57
N ASN A 520 0.91 -2.68 -45.39
CA ASN A 520 2.38 -2.56 -45.38
C ASN A 520 2.96 -1.61 -44.30
N GLN A 521 2.16 -1.11 -43.35
CA GLN A 521 2.62 -0.24 -42.26
C GLN A 521 2.15 -0.80 -40.90
N GLN A 522 2.90 -1.75 -40.35
CA GLN A 522 2.50 -2.50 -39.15
C GLN A 522 2.31 -1.63 -37.89
N ARG A 523 2.90 -0.44 -37.86
CA ARG A 523 2.74 0.55 -36.77
C ARG A 523 1.61 1.55 -37.00
N GLY A 524 1.06 1.61 -38.22
CA GLY A 524 0.04 2.57 -38.63
C GLY A 524 -1.39 2.05 -38.44
N MET A 525 -2.30 2.98 -38.16
CA MET A 525 -3.76 2.81 -38.17
C MET A 525 -4.46 4.06 -38.72
N PHE A 526 -5.60 3.87 -39.37
CA PHE A 526 -6.53 4.95 -39.73
C PHE A 526 -7.70 5.00 -38.75
N LEU A 527 -8.06 6.22 -38.33
CA LEU A 527 -9.34 6.51 -37.68
C LEU A 527 -10.18 7.35 -38.64
N ILE A 528 -11.38 6.90 -38.98
CA ILE A 528 -12.27 7.54 -39.96
C ILE A 528 -13.54 8.00 -39.24
N SER A 529 -13.74 9.32 -39.17
CA SER A 529 -14.88 9.92 -38.49
C SER A 529 -16.17 9.76 -39.30
N HIS A 530 -17.29 9.51 -38.62
CA HIS A 530 -18.63 9.48 -39.20
C HIS A 530 -19.22 10.88 -39.38
N SER A 531 -18.39 11.84 -39.79
CA SER A 531 -18.83 13.20 -40.10
C SER A 531 -19.03 13.38 -41.61
N THR A 532 -19.68 14.47 -42.02
CA THR A 532 -19.84 14.82 -43.44
C THR A 532 -19.10 16.14 -43.70
N PRO A 533 -18.05 16.17 -44.56
CA PRO A 533 -17.36 15.02 -45.14
C PRO A 533 -16.60 14.20 -44.09
N PRO A 534 -16.38 12.88 -44.32
CA PRO A 534 -15.60 12.03 -43.41
C PRO A 534 -14.14 12.47 -43.29
N GLU A 535 -13.58 12.41 -42.09
CA GLU A 535 -12.18 12.78 -41.84
C GLU A 535 -11.35 11.55 -41.48
N MET A 536 -10.22 11.39 -42.18
CA MET A 536 -9.27 10.30 -41.97
C MET A 536 -8.03 10.80 -41.23
N TYR A 537 -7.80 10.26 -40.04
CA TYR A 537 -6.61 10.50 -39.22
C TYR A 537 -5.64 9.33 -39.39
N GLU A 538 -4.43 9.59 -39.89
CA GLU A 538 -3.36 8.59 -40.00
C GLU A 538 -2.44 8.69 -38.76
N LEU A 539 -2.48 7.67 -37.91
CA LEU A 539 -1.75 7.60 -36.65
C LEU A 539 -0.79 6.41 -36.64
N HIS A 540 0.41 6.62 -36.09
CA HIS A 540 1.47 5.62 -35.99
C HIS A 540 1.90 5.45 -34.53
N ALA A 541 1.88 4.21 -34.02
CA ALA A 541 2.25 3.88 -32.65
C ALA A 541 3.75 3.57 -32.51
N ALA A 542 4.24 3.34 -31.30
CA ALA A 542 5.65 3.01 -31.06
C ALA A 542 6.03 1.63 -31.63
N SER A 543 5.12 0.65 -31.54
CA SER A 543 5.29 -0.71 -32.05
C SER A 543 4.00 -1.27 -32.67
N LYS A 544 4.07 -2.47 -33.27
CA LYS A 544 2.89 -3.20 -33.75
C LYS A 544 1.94 -3.57 -32.60
N ASP A 545 2.48 -4.00 -31.46
CA ASP A 545 1.67 -4.46 -30.32
C ASP A 545 1.03 -3.29 -29.57
N ASP A 546 1.73 -2.16 -29.51
CA ASP A 546 1.19 -0.86 -29.06
C ASP A 546 0.03 -0.44 -29.98
N ARG A 547 0.24 -0.43 -31.30
CA ARG A 547 -0.82 -0.15 -32.28
C ARG A 547 -2.04 -1.07 -32.13
N ASN A 548 -1.81 -2.38 -31.95
CA ASN A 548 -2.89 -3.35 -31.73
C ASN A 548 -3.65 -3.09 -30.43
N SER A 549 -2.95 -2.68 -29.37
CA SER A 549 -3.55 -2.32 -28.08
C SER A 549 -4.42 -1.07 -28.22
N TRP A 550 -3.92 -0.03 -28.90
CA TRP A 550 -4.71 1.16 -29.25
C TRP A 550 -5.95 0.84 -30.07
N MET A 551 -5.83 0.09 -31.17
CA MET A 551 -6.98 -0.28 -32.01
C MET A 551 -8.04 -1.01 -31.20
N LYS A 552 -7.64 -2.01 -30.39
CA LYS A 552 -8.56 -2.76 -29.53
C LYS A 552 -9.26 -1.87 -28.52
N LEU A 553 -8.52 -1.02 -27.81
CA LEU A 553 -9.08 -0.11 -26.80
C LEU A 553 -10.04 0.91 -27.42
N ILE A 554 -9.69 1.50 -28.57
CA ILE A 554 -10.57 2.43 -29.29
C ILE A 554 -11.84 1.70 -29.71
N GLN A 555 -11.74 0.54 -30.38
CA GLN A 555 -12.92 -0.25 -30.81
C GLN A 555 -13.84 -0.63 -29.64
N GLN A 556 -13.27 -1.07 -28.52
CA GLN A 556 -14.01 -1.37 -27.28
C GLN A 556 -14.67 -0.13 -26.65
N THR A 557 -14.12 1.06 -26.88
CA THR A 557 -14.70 2.31 -26.36
C THR A 557 -15.77 2.84 -27.31
N VAL A 558 -15.58 2.72 -28.63
CA VAL A 558 -16.60 3.04 -29.66
C VAL A 558 -17.88 2.23 -29.44
N SER A 559 -17.79 0.93 -29.15
CA SER A 559 -18.97 0.10 -28.87
C SER A 559 -19.73 0.47 -27.59
N ASN A 560 -19.11 1.26 -26.70
CA ASN A 560 -19.68 1.73 -25.44
C ASN A 560 -19.84 3.27 -25.41
N CYS A 561 -19.70 3.95 -26.55
CA CYS A 561 -19.79 5.40 -26.63
C CYS A 561 -21.25 5.85 -26.41
N PRO A 562 -21.52 6.81 -25.51
CA PRO A 562 -22.87 7.33 -25.30
C PRO A 562 -23.40 8.07 -26.54
N SER A 563 -24.73 8.19 -26.65
CA SER A 563 -25.38 9.05 -27.63
C SER A 563 -25.02 10.52 -27.38
N ARG A 564 -25.02 11.32 -28.45
CA ARG A 564 -24.78 12.78 -28.37
C ARG A 564 -25.95 13.57 -27.82
N GLU A 565 -27.14 12.97 -27.82
CA GLU A 565 -28.34 13.50 -27.16
C GLU A 565 -28.18 13.45 -25.63
N ASP A 566 -27.73 12.29 -25.11
CA ASP A 566 -27.44 12.11 -23.69
C ASP A 566 -26.18 12.85 -23.23
N PHE A 567 -25.11 12.76 -24.03
CA PHE A 567 -23.79 13.30 -23.71
C PHE A 567 -23.22 14.16 -24.86
N PRO A 568 -23.60 15.45 -24.92
CA PRO A 568 -23.11 16.37 -25.95
C PRO A 568 -21.62 16.67 -25.78
N LEU A 569 -20.93 16.92 -26.90
CA LEU A 569 -19.48 17.16 -26.94
C LEU A 569 -19.06 18.33 -26.05
N ILE A 570 -19.85 19.41 -26.03
CA ILE A 570 -19.65 20.61 -25.21
C ILE A 570 -20.82 20.75 -24.24
N GLU A 571 -20.56 21.16 -23.00
CA GLU A 571 -21.60 21.47 -22.03
C GLU A 571 -22.26 22.82 -22.34
N THR A 572 -23.59 22.87 -22.35
CA THR A 572 -24.34 24.13 -22.32
C THR A 572 -24.07 24.88 -21.01
N GLU A 573 -23.99 26.21 -21.04
CA GLU A 573 -23.66 27.03 -19.86
C GLU A 573 -24.57 26.74 -18.66
N ASP A 574 -25.87 26.54 -18.86
CA ASP A 574 -26.82 26.18 -17.78
C ASP A 574 -26.45 24.87 -17.07
N LYS A 575 -26.09 23.83 -17.84
CA LYS A 575 -25.65 22.54 -17.28
C LYS A 575 -24.31 22.68 -16.55
N ALA A 576 -23.41 23.51 -17.07
CA ALA A 576 -22.13 23.80 -16.42
C ALA A 576 -22.31 24.59 -15.11
N LEU A 577 -23.23 25.56 -15.08
CA LEU A 577 -23.62 26.32 -13.89
C LEU A 577 -24.24 25.39 -12.83
N LEU A 578 -25.21 24.56 -13.20
CA LEU A 578 -25.81 23.57 -12.30
C LEU A 578 -24.76 22.60 -11.72
N ARG A 579 -23.77 22.18 -12.52
CA ARG A 579 -22.67 21.32 -12.06
C ARG A 579 -21.73 22.06 -11.09
N ARG A 580 -21.42 23.33 -11.33
CA ARG A 580 -20.63 24.18 -10.41
C ARG A 580 -21.37 24.35 -9.08
N LEU A 581 -22.62 24.80 -9.10
CA LEU A 581 -23.44 24.98 -7.90
C LEU A 581 -23.56 23.69 -7.06
N ARG A 582 -23.72 22.52 -7.71
CA ARG A 582 -23.69 21.22 -7.00
C ARG A 582 -22.33 20.92 -6.37
N ALA A 583 -21.22 21.24 -7.04
CA ALA A 583 -19.88 21.05 -6.50
C ALA A 583 -19.60 22.00 -5.32
N ASP A 584 -20.08 23.24 -5.40
CA ASP A 584 -19.98 24.25 -4.33
C ASP A 584 -20.81 23.83 -3.10
N ILE A 585 -22.04 23.34 -3.29
CA ILE A 585 -22.86 22.75 -2.22
C ILE A 585 -22.11 21.59 -1.57
N GLN A 586 -21.61 20.63 -2.34
CA GLN A 586 -20.85 19.50 -1.79
C GLN A 586 -19.55 19.91 -1.09
N GLN A 587 -18.93 21.02 -1.49
CA GLN A 587 -17.77 21.59 -0.81
C GLN A 587 -18.17 22.22 0.53
N LYS A 588 -19.28 22.96 0.57
CA LYS A 588 -19.85 23.51 1.81
C LYS A 588 -20.31 22.40 2.76
N ASP A 589 -20.88 21.32 2.25
CA ASP A 589 -21.24 20.14 3.05
C ASP A 589 -19.99 19.51 3.71
N ARG A 590 -18.86 19.45 3.01
CA ARG A 590 -17.58 18.98 3.59
C ARG A 590 -17.04 19.92 4.66
N GLU A 591 -17.02 21.22 4.39
CA GLU A 591 -16.58 22.23 5.37
C GLU A 591 -17.46 22.19 6.63
N VAL A 592 -18.78 22.00 6.49
CA VAL A 592 -19.70 21.81 7.62
C VAL A 592 -19.40 20.52 8.38
N LEU A 593 -19.10 19.41 7.70
CA LEU A 593 -18.72 18.15 8.36
C LEU A 593 -17.38 18.26 9.12
N GLU A 594 -16.40 18.96 8.55
CA GLU A 594 -15.11 19.23 9.21
C GLU A 594 -15.31 20.09 10.47
N LEU A 595 -16.09 21.18 10.39
CA LEU A 595 -16.44 22.02 11.55
C LEU A 595 -17.26 21.28 12.61
N LEU A 596 -18.15 20.36 12.21
CA LEU A 596 -18.88 19.51 13.15
C LEU A 596 -17.95 18.50 13.84
N GLN A 597 -16.96 17.96 13.13
CA GLN A 597 -15.97 17.05 13.70
C GLN A 597 -15.03 17.78 14.66
N GLU A 598 -14.55 18.98 14.31
CA GLU A 598 -13.76 19.86 15.18
C GLU A 598 -14.55 20.24 16.44
N ARG A 599 -15.84 20.55 16.29
CA ARG A 599 -16.73 20.79 17.44
C ARG A 599 -16.84 19.57 18.35
N VAL A 600 -16.94 18.36 17.79
CA VAL A 600 -16.96 17.11 18.58
C VAL A 600 -15.64 16.89 19.32
N THR A 601 -14.49 17.11 18.69
CA THR A 601 -13.19 16.98 19.38
C THR A 601 -13.04 18.00 20.49
N LEU A 602 -13.37 19.28 20.25
CA LEU A 602 -13.35 20.32 21.30
C LEU A 602 -14.27 19.99 22.48
N PHE A 603 -15.41 19.33 22.26
CA PHE A 603 -16.26 18.84 23.34
C PHE A 603 -15.66 17.65 24.10
N SER A 604 -14.94 16.76 23.43
CA SER A 604 -14.18 15.68 24.09
C SER A 604 -13.06 16.26 24.95
N ASP A 605 -12.24 17.16 24.40
CA ASP A 605 -11.16 17.86 25.12
C ASP A 605 -11.71 18.64 26.33
N LEU A 606 -12.85 19.33 26.17
CA LEU A 606 -13.53 20.03 27.25
C LEU A 606 -14.05 19.07 28.34
N ALA A 607 -14.57 17.90 27.97
CA ALA A 607 -15.04 16.90 28.92
C ALA A 607 -13.88 16.28 29.72
N GLU A 608 -12.75 16.00 29.06
CA GLU A 608 -11.53 15.53 29.71
C GLU A 608 -10.95 16.60 30.65
N ALA A 609 -10.88 17.87 30.20
CA ALA A 609 -10.40 18.99 31.02
C ALA A 609 -11.33 19.34 32.19
N SER A 610 -12.64 19.09 32.07
CA SER A 610 -13.63 19.40 33.12
C SER A 610 -13.87 18.24 34.10
N GLY A 611 -13.25 17.08 33.89
CA GLY A 611 -13.77 15.79 34.37
C GLY A 611 -12.77 14.85 35.05
N GLY A 612 -11.98 15.34 36.02
CA GLY A 612 -11.18 14.50 36.93
C GLY A 612 -11.98 13.64 37.92
N GLN A 613 -13.24 13.29 37.61
CA GLN A 613 -14.12 12.45 38.42
C GLN A 613 -14.91 11.50 37.51
N ASN A 614 -15.02 10.24 37.95
CA ASN A 614 -15.64 9.14 37.19
C ASN A 614 -17.08 9.47 36.76
N VAL A 615 -17.26 9.83 35.49
CA VAL A 615 -18.55 9.77 34.81
C VAL A 615 -18.49 8.64 33.80
N ASN A 616 -19.26 7.58 34.02
CA ASN A 616 -19.47 6.53 33.02
C ASN A 616 -20.09 7.16 31.76
N VAL A 617 -19.29 7.37 30.71
CA VAL A 617 -19.79 7.78 29.41
C VAL A 617 -20.63 6.63 28.85
N PRO A 618 -21.96 6.80 28.65
CA PRO A 618 -22.78 5.73 28.08
C PRO A 618 -22.34 5.45 26.64
N THR A 619 -22.45 4.20 26.20
CA THR A 619 -21.97 3.69 24.90
C THR A 619 -22.69 4.27 23.66
N ASN A 620 -23.44 5.36 23.83
CA ASN A 620 -24.11 6.14 22.79
C ASN A 620 -23.74 7.62 22.95
N SER A 621 -22.71 8.07 22.23
CA SER A 621 -22.36 9.49 22.05
C SER A 621 -23.45 10.32 21.33
N ARG A 622 -24.60 9.71 21.00
CA ARG A 622 -25.80 10.34 20.43
C ARG A 622 -26.54 11.28 21.39
N ASN A 623 -26.34 11.16 22.70
CA ASN A 623 -27.16 11.88 23.70
C ASN A 623 -26.61 13.25 24.09
N ILE A 624 -25.36 13.58 23.75
CA ILE A 624 -24.70 14.83 24.18
C ILE A 624 -25.18 16.05 23.35
N PHE A 625 -25.73 15.82 22.16
CA PHE A 625 -26.13 16.85 21.20
C PHE A 625 -27.65 16.97 21.00
N ARG A 626 -28.47 16.69 22.03
CA ARG A 626 -29.91 16.97 22.01
C ARG A 626 -30.33 17.83 23.18
N ALA A 627 -31.25 18.76 22.91
CA ALA A 627 -32.10 19.32 23.96
C ALA A 627 -32.96 18.18 24.53
N ASP A 628 -32.78 17.87 25.81
CA ASP A 628 -33.42 16.74 26.50
C ASP A 628 -34.89 17.06 26.81
N THR A 629 -35.66 17.18 25.72
CA THR A 629 -37.08 17.52 25.72
C THR A 629 -37.89 16.25 25.44
N PRO A 630 -39.07 16.06 26.07
CA PRO A 630 -39.87 14.85 25.92
C PRO A 630 -40.34 14.58 24.48
N TYR A 631 -40.24 15.57 23.59
CA TYR A 631 -40.58 15.47 22.17
C TYR A 631 -39.45 14.93 21.29
N ALA A 632 -38.19 14.91 21.76
CA ALA A 632 -37.03 14.54 20.95
C ALA A 632 -37.06 13.10 20.39
N PRO A 633 -37.50 12.06 21.13
CA PRO A 633 -37.63 10.70 20.59
C PRO A 633 -38.72 10.60 19.52
N GLN A 634 -39.77 11.41 19.64
CA GLN A 634 -40.90 11.43 18.71
C GLN A 634 -40.52 12.13 17.40
N ALA A 635 -39.75 13.23 17.49
CA ALA A 635 -39.18 13.91 16.34
C ALA A 635 -38.20 13.01 15.56
N GLU A 636 -37.36 12.24 16.25
CA GLU A 636 -36.44 11.28 15.61
C GLU A 636 -37.17 10.18 14.84
N LYS A 637 -38.26 9.62 15.41
CA LYS A 637 -39.07 8.64 14.69
C LYS A 637 -39.66 9.24 13.42
N LEU A 638 -40.26 10.43 13.52
CA LEU A 638 -40.83 11.15 12.36
C LEU A 638 -39.77 11.48 11.30
N LEU A 639 -38.53 11.80 11.70
CA LEU A 639 -37.42 12.06 10.77
C LEU A 639 -37.02 10.78 10.02
N ASN A 640 -36.88 9.67 10.73
CA ASN A 640 -36.50 8.39 10.14
C ASN A 640 -37.59 7.84 9.22
N ASP A 641 -38.87 7.93 9.63
CA ASP A 641 -40.01 7.53 8.80
C ASP A 641 -40.04 8.35 7.49
N ALA A 642 -39.81 9.68 7.56
CA ALA A 642 -39.72 10.55 6.38
C ALA A 642 -38.51 10.24 5.48
N ILE A 643 -37.36 9.87 6.05
CA ILE A 643 -36.17 9.45 5.28
C ILE A 643 -36.43 8.13 4.53
N VAL A 644 -37.15 7.19 5.14
CA VAL A 644 -37.55 5.93 4.50
C VAL A 644 -38.54 6.19 3.36
N GLU A 645 -39.55 7.02 3.58
CA GLU A 645 -40.53 7.39 2.56
C GLU A 645 -39.87 8.14 1.37
N GLY A 646 -38.96 9.08 1.65
CA GLY A 646 -38.20 9.79 0.61
C GLY A 646 -37.33 8.88 -0.25
N ARG A 647 -36.73 7.82 0.36
CA ARG A 647 -35.96 6.80 -0.36
C ARG A 647 -36.82 5.88 -1.23
N GLN A 648 -38.09 5.67 -0.87
CA GLN A 648 -39.02 4.88 -1.68
C GLN A 648 -39.56 5.71 -2.87
N ARG A 649 -39.92 6.98 -2.63
CA ARG A 649 -40.46 7.86 -3.68
C ARG A 649 -39.43 8.26 -4.75
N SER A 650 -38.15 8.37 -4.42
CA SER A 650 -37.08 8.71 -5.38
C SER A 650 -36.82 7.63 -6.45
N VAL A 651 -37.20 6.38 -6.20
CA VAL A 651 -37.12 5.28 -7.18
C VAL A 651 -38.23 5.38 -8.24
N GLN A 652 -39.33 6.08 -7.95
CA GLN A 652 -40.55 6.05 -8.75
C GLN A 652 -40.70 7.22 -9.76
N HIS A 653 -39.89 8.28 -9.67
CA HIS A 653 -40.18 9.58 -10.34
C HIS A 653 -38.96 10.26 -11.00
N TYR A 654 -38.17 9.50 -11.78
CA TYR A 654 -36.96 10.01 -12.43
C TYR A 654 -37.16 10.60 -13.85
N ARG A 655 -38.39 10.93 -14.27
CA ARG A 655 -38.68 11.21 -15.69
C ARG A 655 -39.05 12.64 -16.11
N GLU A 656 -39.57 13.52 -15.25
CA GLU A 656 -40.12 14.80 -15.71
C GLU A 656 -39.81 16.00 -14.80
N TYR A 657 -39.80 17.18 -15.42
CA TYR A 657 -39.74 18.54 -14.85
C TYR A 657 -38.41 19.08 -14.29
N LEU A 658 -37.58 19.54 -15.24
CA LEU A 658 -36.99 20.88 -15.18
C LEU A 658 -38.07 21.97 -15.42
N VAL A 659 -37.73 23.24 -15.12
CA VAL A 659 -38.39 24.52 -15.50
C VAL A 659 -39.20 25.25 -14.39
N MET A 660 -38.92 26.56 -14.27
CA MET A 660 -39.62 27.62 -13.51
C MET A 660 -39.58 27.60 -11.96
N LYS A 661 -39.64 28.74 -11.25
CA LYS A 661 -39.02 30.08 -11.48
C LYS A 661 -39.16 30.93 -10.20
N ASP A 662 -38.14 31.74 -9.93
CA ASP A 662 -38.10 33.03 -9.22
C ASP A 662 -39.14 33.44 -8.14
N ILE A 663 -38.60 33.70 -6.95
CA ILE A 663 -38.71 34.96 -6.17
C ILE A 663 -40.12 35.57 -5.96
N ASN A 664 -40.63 35.46 -4.72
CA ASN A 664 -40.99 36.61 -3.86
C ASN A 664 -41.45 36.19 -2.44
N SER A 665 -41.54 37.18 -1.53
CA SER A 665 -42.18 37.14 -0.19
C SER A 665 -41.33 36.62 1.00
N PHE A 666 -40.43 37.48 1.52
CA PHE A 666 -39.64 37.24 2.74
C PHE A 666 -40.15 38.00 3.99
N LEU A 667 -41.36 38.57 3.97
CA LEU A 667 -41.94 39.30 5.11
C LEU A 667 -43.32 38.76 5.47
N PHE A 668 -43.44 38.04 6.61
CA PHE A 668 -44.61 38.21 7.49
C PHE A 668 -44.47 37.67 8.93
N ILE A 669 -43.58 36.72 9.22
CA ILE A 669 -43.58 36.02 10.53
C ILE A 669 -42.40 36.44 11.41
N SER A 670 -42.49 37.64 11.99
CA SER A 670 -41.58 38.15 13.04
C SER A 670 -42.36 38.79 14.21
N LYS A 671 -43.52 38.22 14.54
CA LYS A 671 -44.33 38.60 15.72
C LYS A 671 -45.03 37.38 16.33
N CYS A 672 -44.26 36.56 17.04
CA CYS A 672 -44.71 35.78 18.21
C CYS A 672 -43.48 35.21 18.95
N SER A 673 -43.62 34.98 20.26
CA SER A 673 -42.59 34.49 21.20
C SER A 673 -41.24 35.25 21.15
N GLY A 674 -41.15 36.34 21.90
CA GLY A 674 -39.86 36.94 22.23
C GLY A 674 -39.12 36.11 23.29
N GLN A 675 -38.06 35.42 22.88
CA GLN A 675 -36.98 34.95 23.76
C GLN A 675 -35.72 34.75 22.91
N THR A 676 -34.76 35.67 23.10
CA THR A 676 -33.49 35.72 22.36
C THR A 676 -32.47 34.76 22.99
N GLU A 677 -32.57 33.45 22.73
CA GLU A 677 -31.47 32.49 22.96
C GLU A 677 -31.74 31.07 22.39
N LEU A 678 -32.14 30.96 21.11
CA LEU A 678 -32.40 29.63 20.48
C LEU A 678 -31.95 29.49 19.01
N VAL A 679 -30.96 30.28 18.57
CA VAL A 679 -30.46 30.25 17.19
C VAL A 679 -29.17 29.43 17.06
N SER A 680 -29.27 28.11 17.28
CA SER A 680 -28.23 27.14 16.89
C SER A 680 -28.71 25.73 16.56
N PHE A 681 -30.01 25.42 16.72
CA PHE A 681 -30.60 24.13 16.32
C PHE A 681 -31.43 24.19 15.02
N CYS A 682 -31.76 25.37 14.51
CA CYS A 682 -32.59 25.51 13.31
C CYS A 682 -31.89 25.15 11.99
N TYR A 683 -30.55 25.03 11.93
CA TYR A 683 -29.86 24.74 10.66
C TYR A 683 -30.13 23.34 10.11
N ILE A 684 -30.34 22.34 10.96
CA ILE A 684 -30.73 20.98 10.52
C ILE A 684 -32.24 20.91 10.22
N TYR A 685 -33.06 21.70 10.91
CA TYR A 685 -34.51 21.77 10.66
C TYR A 685 -34.86 22.55 9.40
N SER A 686 -34.13 23.61 9.05
CA SER A 686 -34.34 24.35 7.80
C SER A 686 -34.12 23.48 6.57
N PHE A 687 -33.09 22.62 6.56
CA PHE A 687 -32.80 21.75 5.41
C PHE A 687 -33.88 20.68 5.16
N LEU A 688 -34.65 20.29 6.18
CA LEU A 688 -35.74 19.31 6.07
C LEU A 688 -37.14 19.96 6.01
N HIS A 689 -37.33 21.18 6.48
CA HIS A 689 -38.59 21.91 6.31
C HIS A 689 -38.72 22.55 4.92
N GLN A 690 -37.59 22.82 4.25
CA GLN A 690 -37.53 23.34 2.87
C GLN A 690 -37.99 22.33 1.80
N TRP A 691 -38.42 21.12 2.21
CA TRP A 691 -39.03 20.10 1.35
C TRP A 691 -40.53 19.84 1.62
N ARG A 692 -41.18 20.52 2.59
CA ARG A 692 -42.54 20.15 3.07
C ARG A 692 -43.67 21.17 2.81
N LEU A 693 -43.43 22.27 2.09
CA LEU A 693 -44.46 23.28 1.77
C LEU A 693 -44.65 23.52 0.26
N VAL A 694 -44.75 22.46 -0.53
CA VAL A 694 -45.10 22.53 -1.97
C VAL A 694 -46.53 22.00 -2.27
N PHE A 695 -47.21 21.31 -1.34
CA PHE A 695 -48.59 20.84 -1.56
C PHE A 695 -49.49 20.89 -0.31
N LYS A 696 -50.26 21.99 -0.21
CA LYS A 696 -51.60 22.22 0.37
C LYS A 696 -51.79 23.75 0.47
N ASP A 697 -52.81 24.40 -0.07
CA ASP A 697 -54.06 23.93 -0.67
C ASP A 697 -54.42 24.71 -1.95
N THR A 698 -54.98 24.02 -2.93
CA THR A 698 -56.03 24.58 -3.81
C THR A 698 -57.24 23.66 -3.74
N SER A 699 -58.12 23.92 -2.76
CA SER A 699 -59.58 23.77 -2.85
C SER A 699 -60.22 23.81 -1.47
N ASN A 700 -60.74 24.98 -1.06
CA ASN A 700 -62.16 25.17 -0.72
C ASN A 700 -62.45 26.56 -0.13
N LYS A 701 -63.41 27.28 -0.73
CA LYS A 701 -64.09 28.49 -0.21
C LYS A 701 -63.16 29.70 0.01
N MET A 702 -63.27 30.80 -0.73
CA MET A 702 -64.45 31.40 -1.41
C MET A 702 -64.03 32.14 -2.68
#